data_AF-A0A969WDB8-F1
#
_entry.id   AF-A0A969WDB8-F1
#
_cell.length_a   1.000
_cell.length_b   1.000
_cell.length_c   1.000
_cell.angle_alpha   90.00
_cell.angle_beta   90.00
_cell.angle_gamma   90.00
#
_symmetry.space_group_name_H-M   'P 1'
#
loop_
_entity.id
_entity.type
_entity.pdbx_description
1 polymer ?
#
loop_
_entity_poly.entity_id
_entity_poly.type
_entity_poly.pdbx_seq_one_letter_code
_entity_poly.pdbx_strand_id
1 'polypeptide(L)'
;MRDQFDWHIIDEEDTEMPPDSGDAPRRKRNWGGGFWLLAAVLFFLVIGGWGVTQYQLRQREAELQAQVQPLLDFEQEAFLAGDGDLFFSVQLDNPAWFSAQLRPENQAMYRAVGQISNAEAHGEEVWASVAWQEDGELRQRIAFFRWQNGRLLHVPTSNSYWGPTLREDTDWGQLSYAEIDQNWVQEIDQFTAETIAELCASGCLQDKLPLTLVLTPDYSQTAVPDRLNIPSPRLVALDADGRPASIFWEQLRGQIEAYLTPAVIRFAVPPPLTQNGQGMLNYERAAAQFMAEHPDITIEIVTLATSPKDLGQLALEFDGAAYQPTKSMLADGLIYDLTDYTNSDLDFDQSDFYEQIWQGAEWRDRLWMVPLAAQMPVMYYDKAAYEQAGMAQPSLRWTWAEMEQDVATIVAAQPEGSDLQWGFLDTGLDALFSYAYNWENSCSKRAAVLCQRPLQPQNVAAALDWYSQQAGQPAQMPDLAADREELLGPGSFALSSNWNASDQLFVLWNFQTARRKAAIWVDVPVNYEYQFLLVPLGVVPFPGSGRFDGISPLWVQGAFISQQSERPYAMWQWLKFLSYQAPTSRMIPARPSVAEDVGFWKFLPLPLGNAMRAAFPFARPVTIEDQTRLTWEQVTAVTSGKLSPAEAARKQLDTSWFGFPGTTP
;
A
#
# COMPACT_ATOMS: atom_id res chain seq x y z
N MET A 1 -37.57 40.67 -45.16
CA MET A 1 -38.49 41.56 -44.43
C MET A 1 -37.64 42.54 -43.64
N ARG A 2 -37.54 43.75 -44.16
CA ARG A 2 -36.86 44.92 -43.59
C ARG A 2 -37.97 45.96 -43.46
N ASP A 3 -38.34 46.32 -42.24
CA ASP A 3 -39.32 47.38 -42.02
C ASP A 3 -38.56 48.66 -41.66
N GLN A 4 -38.40 49.50 -42.68
CA GLN A 4 -38.20 50.94 -42.58
C GLN A 4 -39.54 51.57 -42.19
N PHE A 5 -39.55 52.40 -41.14
CA PHE A 5 -40.68 53.29 -40.88
C PHE A 5 -40.35 54.69 -41.38
N ASP A 6 -41.20 55.09 -42.31
CA ASP A 6 -41.19 56.31 -43.11
C ASP A 6 -41.96 57.43 -42.37
N TRP A 7 -41.56 58.67 -42.62
CA TRP A 7 -42.08 59.86 -41.96
C TRP A 7 -43.37 60.33 -42.63
N HIS A 8 -44.39 60.69 -41.83
CA HIS A 8 -45.51 61.50 -42.32
C HIS A 8 -45.50 62.90 -41.71
N ILE A 9 -45.29 63.85 -42.62
CA ILE A 9 -45.44 65.29 -42.52
C ILE A 9 -46.93 65.63 -42.47
N ILE A 10 -47.31 66.54 -41.58
CA ILE A 10 -48.52 67.37 -41.71
C ILE A 10 -48.07 68.82 -41.47
N ASP A 11 -48.09 69.60 -42.53
CA ASP A 11 -48.06 71.06 -42.53
C ASP A 11 -49.48 71.59 -42.36
N GLU A 12 -49.63 72.71 -41.63
CA GLU A 12 -50.54 73.85 -41.90
C GLU A 12 -50.30 74.90 -40.80
N GLU A 13 -49.51 75.92 -41.13
CA GLU A 13 -49.91 77.28 -41.53
C GLU A 13 -50.05 78.28 -40.37
N ASP A 14 -49.04 79.15 -40.30
CA ASP A 14 -49.05 80.59 -40.08
C ASP A 14 -50.01 81.21 -39.04
N THR A 15 -49.42 81.77 -37.99
CA THR A 15 -49.90 83.05 -37.44
C THR A 15 -48.79 83.82 -36.71
N GLU A 16 -48.35 84.90 -37.37
CA GLU A 16 -47.93 86.22 -36.86
C GLU A 16 -47.02 86.33 -35.61
N MET A 17 -45.83 86.88 -35.84
CA MET A 17 -44.99 87.54 -34.83
C MET A 17 -45.56 88.91 -34.41
N PRO A 18 -45.48 89.25 -33.11
CA PRO A 18 -45.29 90.62 -32.64
C PRO A 18 -43.98 90.78 -31.83
N PRO A 19 -43.54 92.02 -31.55
CA PRO A 19 -42.14 92.41 -31.64
C PRO A 19 -41.33 92.26 -30.35
N ASP A 20 -40.02 92.36 -30.58
CA ASP A 20 -38.92 92.52 -29.63
C ASP A 20 -39.25 93.48 -28.47
N SER A 21 -39.25 92.97 -27.25
CA SER A 21 -39.18 93.81 -26.05
C SER A 21 -38.58 93.04 -24.87
N GLY A 22 -37.51 93.58 -24.32
CA GLY A 22 -37.23 93.49 -22.89
C GLY A 22 -36.06 92.59 -22.51
N ASP A 23 -34.91 93.23 -22.28
CA ASP A 23 -33.84 92.74 -21.43
C ASP A 23 -34.37 92.09 -20.15
N ALA A 24 -34.24 90.76 -20.07
CA ALA A 24 -34.39 90.00 -18.84
C ALA A 24 -33.08 89.20 -18.60
N PRO A 25 -32.48 89.25 -17.41
CA PRO A 25 -31.20 88.63 -17.17
C PRO A 25 -31.33 87.11 -17.30
N ARG A 26 -30.62 86.53 -18.28
CA ARG A 26 -30.41 85.09 -18.42
C ARG A 26 -29.80 84.55 -17.12
N ARG A 27 -30.65 84.07 -16.21
CA ARG A 27 -30.23 83.24 -15.08
C ARG A 27 -29.78 81.91 -15.68
N LYS A 28 -28.46 81.76 -15.88
CA LYS A 28 -27.83 80.47 -16.23
C LYS A 28 -28.25 79.44 -15.20
N ARG A 29 -29.27 78.65 -15.51
CA ARG A 29 -29.66 77.49 -14.71
C ARG A 29 -28.59 76.44 -14.99
N ASN A 30 -27.66 76.27 -14.05
CA ASN A 30 -26.55 75.32 -14.08
C ASN A 30 -27.09 73.88 -14.22
N TRP A 31 -27.39 73.45 -15.45
CA TRP A 31 -27.79 72.08 -15.76
C TRP A 31 -26.61 71.11 -15.74
N GLY A 32 -25.36 71.61 -15.77
CA GLY A 32 -24.17 70.80 -15.55
C GLY A 32 -23.96 70.37 -14.10
N GLY A 33 -24.35 71.20 -13.12
CA GLY A 33 -24.11 70.90 -11.69
C GLY A 33 -24.90 69.70 -11.17
N GLY A 34 -26.16 69.55 -11.61
CA GLY A 34 -27.02 68.43 -11.20
C GLY A 34 -26.61 67.09 -11.81
N PHE A 35 -26.16 67.09 -13.08
CA PHE A 35 -25.66 65.88 -13.75
C PHE A 35 -24.36 65.39 -13.10
N TRP A 36 -23.40 66.28 -12.83
CA TRP A 36 -22.15 65.93 -12.16
C TRP A 36 -22.36 65.50 -10.70
N LEU A 37 -23.33 66.07 -9.99
CA LEU A 37 -23.74 65.61 -8.66
C LEU A 37 -24.34 64.21 -8.68
N LEU A 38 -25.24 63.92 -9.63
CA LEU A 38 -25.87 62.61 -9.76
C LEU A 38 -24.84 61.53 -10.17
N ALA A 39 -23.95 61.87 -11.10
CA ALA A 39 -22.84 61.00 -11.51
C ALA A 39 -21.86 60.74 -10.37
N ALA A 40 -21.52 61.75 -9.57
CA ALA A 40 -20.68 61.59 -8.39
C ALA A 40 -21.36 60.70 -7.33
N VAL A 41 -22.65 60.89 -7.07
CA VAL A 41 -23.41 60.05 -6.13
C VAL A 41 -23.47 58.59 -6.61
N LEU A 42 -23.73 58.34 -7.90
CA LEU A 42 -23.69 57.00 -8.48
C LEU A 42 -22.30 56.39 -8.40
N PHE A 43 -21.25 57.16 -8.68
CA PHE A 43 -19.87 56.72 -8.55
C PHE A 43 -19.51 56.34 -7.10
N PHE A 44 -19.90 57.16 -6.12
CA PHE A 44 -19.70 56.85 -4.69
C PHE A 44 -20.57 55.68 -4.21
N LEU A 45 -21.76 55.45 -4.77
CA LEU A 45 -22.58 54.29 -4.48
C LEU A 45 -22.00 53.01 -5.08
N VAL A 46 -21.44 53.07 -6.30
CA VAL A 46 -20.75 51.94 -6.95
C VAL A 46 -19.46 51.61 -6.20
N ILE A 47 -18.64 52.62 -5.87
CA ILE A 47 -17.41 52.42 -5.07
C ILE A 47 -17.74 51.96 -3.65
N GLY A 48 -18.78 52.52 -3.03
CA GLY A 48 -19.22 52.11 -1.70
C GLY A 48 -19.77 50.69 -1.69
N GLY A 49 -20.58 50.31 -2.67
CA GLY A 49 -21.07 48.95 -2.86
C GLY A 49 -19.95 47.96 -3.16
N TRP A 50 -18.99 48.34 -4.02
CA TRP A 50 -17.79 47.54 -4.30
C TRP A 50 -16.93 47.37 -3.03
N GLY A 51 -16.71 48.43 -2.26
CA GLY A 51 -15.97 48.40 -1.01
C GLY A 51 -16.63 47.53 0.06
N VAL A 52 -17.96 47.59 0.20
CA VAL A 52 -18.72 46.70 1.10
C VAL A 52 -18.63 45.25 0.65
N THR A 53 -18.72 44.99 -0.66
CA THR A 53 -18.60 43.64 -1.21
C THR A 53 -17.20 43.06 -0.97
N GLN A 54 -16.15 43.85 -1.24
CA GLN A 54 -14.76 43.47 -0.98
C GLN A 54 -14.50 43.24 0.51
N TYR A 55 -15.06 44.07 1.38
CA TYR A 55 -14.97 43.88 2.82
C TYR A 55 -15.66 42.59 3.28
N GLN A 56 -16.87 42.30 2.79
CA GLN A 56 -17.59 41.07 3.09
C GLN A 56 -16.86 39.83 2.58
N LEU A 57 -16.26 39.88 1.39
CA LEU A 57 -15.45 38.79 0.85
C LEU A 57 -14.23 38.51 1.73
N ARG A 58 -13.47 39.54 2.11
CA ARG A 58 -12.32 39.39 3.02
C ARG A 58 -12.72 38.86 4.40
N GLN A 59 -13.88 39.27 4.92
CA GLN A 59 -14.35 38.72 6.20
C GLN A 59 -14.70 37.24 6.08
N ARG A 60 -15.39 36.82 5.02
CA ARG A 60 -15.72 35.40 4.78
C ARG A 60 -14.46 34.56 4.58
N GLU A 61 -13.50 35.08 3.83
CA GLU A 61 -12.20 34.44 3.63
C GLU A 61 -11.47 34.27 4.97
N ALA A 62 -11.36 35.32 5.78
CA ALA A 62 -10.74 35.25 7.11
C ALA A 62 -11.47 34.27 8.06
N GLU A 63 -12.81 34.22 7.99
CA GLU A 63 -13.62 33.25 8.74
C GLU A 63 -13.37 31.81 8.28
N LEU A 64 -13.18 31.57 6.98
CA LEU A 64 -12.86 30.24 6.43
C LEU A 64 -11.43 29.84 6.79
N GLN A 65 -10.46 30.74 6.66
CA GLN A 65 -9.08 30.50 7.11
C GLN A 65 -9.05 30.09 8.59
N ALA A 66 -9.78 30.80 9.45
CA ALA A 66 -9.89 30.48 10.88
C ALA A 66 -10.59 29.14 11.17
N GLN A 67 -11.34 28.57 10.22
CA GLN A 67 -11.97 27.25 10.34
C GLN A 67 -11.08 26.12 9.82
N VAL A 68 -10.30 26.37 8.75
CA VAL A 68 -9.45 25.37 8.10
C VAL A 68 -8.10 25.23 8.80
N GLN A 69 -7.49 26.35 9.24
CA GLN A 69 -6.16 26.35 9.85
C GLN A 69 -6.06 25.40 11.07
N PRO A 70 -7.04 25.35 12.01
CA PRO A 70 -6.96 24.42 13.13
C PRO A 70 -6.93 22.94 12.73
N LEU A 71 -7.53 22.58 11.59
CA LEU A 71 -7.46 21.22 11.06
C LEU A 71 -6.05 20.89 10.57
N LEU A 72 -5.45 21.81 9.83
CA LEU A 72 -4.08 21.69 9.34
C LEU A 72 -3.06 21.65 10.49
N ASP A 73 -3.25 22.51 11.51
CA ASP A 73 -2.43 22.53 12.73
C ASP A 73 -2.51 21.17 13.45
N PHE A 74 -3.72 20.60 13.57
CA PHE A 74 -3.93 19.28 14.18
C PHE A 74 -3.24 18.16 13.37
N GLU A 75 -3.37 18.16 12.04
CA GLU A 75 -2.65 17.21 11.18
C GLU A 75 -1.14 17.33 11.40
N GLN A 76 -0.62 18.55 11.42
CA GLN A 76 0.79 18.79 11.64
C GLN A 76 1.28 18.31 13.00
N GLU A 77 0.54 18.61 14.08
CA GLU A 77 0.88 18.15 15.42
C GLU A 77 0.90 16.63 15.52
N ALA A 78 -0.12 15.95 14.95
CA ALA A 78 -0.18 14.49 14.90
C ALA A 78 0.97 13.89 14.08
N PHE A 79 1.27 14.48 12.92
CA PHE A 79 2.39 14.07 12.07
C PHE A 79 3.72 14.20 12.83
N LEU A 80 4.03 15.36 13.41
CA LEU A 80 5.27 15.60 14.15
C LEU A 80 5.38 14.76 15.43
N ALA A 81 4.25 14.31 15.99
CA ALA A 81 4.21 13.36 17.10
C ALA A 81 4.41 11.90 16.69
N GLY A 82 4.43 11.58 15.39
CA GLY A 82 4.49 10.21 14.89
C GLY A 82 3.18 9.42 15.07
N ASP A 83 2.06 10.11 15.29
CA ASP A 83 0.74 9.51 15.51
C ASP A 83 -0.09 9.52 14.22
N GLY A 84 0.09 8.48 13.41
CA GLY A 84 -0.65 8.31 12.16
C GLY A 84 -2.15 8.08 12.38
N ASP A 85 -2.55 7.47 13.50
CA ASP A 85 -3.98 7.22 13.76
C ASP A 85 -4.73 8.54 13.97
N LEU A 86 -4.14 9.50 14.71
CA LEU A 86 -4.67 10.85 14.81
C LEU A 86 -4.55 11.61 13.48
N PHE A 87 -3.41 11.55 12.80
CA PHE A 87 -3.17 12.23 11.53
C PHE A 87 -4.24 11.88 10.48
N PHE A 88 -4.54 10.59 10.30
CA PHE A 88 -5.54 10.13 9.34
C PHE A 88 -7.00 10.29 9.84
N SER A 89 -7.23 10.52 11.14
CA SER A 89 -8.59 10.64 11.70
C SER A 89 -9.39 11.87 11.27
N VAL A 90 -8.70 12.87 10.70
CA VAL A 90 -9.26 14.12 10.19
C VAL A 90 -9.23 14.22 8.67
N GLN A 91 -8.84 13.14 8.01
CA GLN A 91 -8.78 13.02 6.56
C GLN A 91 -9.89 12.09 6.07
N LEU A 92 -10.23 12.19 4.79
CA LEU A 92 -11.11 11.22 4.17
C LEU A 92 -10.44 9.85 4.16
N ASP A 93 -11.18 8.84 4.63
CA ASP A 93 -10.76 7.44 4.54
C ASP A 93 -10.77 6.99 3.07
N ASN A 94 -9.63 7.19 2.41
CA ASN A 94 -9.41 6.89 1.01
C ASN A 94 -8.02 6.23 0.86
N PRO A 95 -7.95 4.99 0.35
CA PRO A 95 -6.69 4.25 0.17
C PRO A 95 -5.59 4.97 -0.62
N ALA A 96 -5.94 5.59 -1.75
CA ALA A 96 -4.97 6.30 -2.59
C ALA A 96 -4.49 7.60 -1.94
N TRP A 97 -5.37 8.28 -1.21
CA TRP A 97 -5.01 9.45 -0.42
C TRP A 97 -4.07 9.08 0.74
N PHE A 98 -4.41 8.01 1.45
CA PHE A 98 -3.59 7.47 2.53
C PHE A 98 -2.17 7.18 2.06
N SER A 99 -2.00 6.43 0.97
CA SER A 99 -0.66 6.11 0.46
C SER A 99 0.08 7.33 -0.05
N ALA A 100 -0.63 8.27 -0.70
CA ALA A 100 -0.02 9.53 -1.12
C ALA A 100 0.57 10.33 0.04
N GLN A 101 -0.07 10.35 1.21
CA GLN A 101 0.44 11.07 2.40
C GLN A 101 1.70 10.45 3.00
N LEU A 102 1.98 9.17 2.71
CA LEU A 102 3.19 8.52 3.19
C LEU A 102 4.43 8.93 2.38
N ARG A 103 4.27 9.59 1.23
CA ARG A 103 5.41 9.98 0.40
C ARG A 103 6.15 11.20 0.96
N PRO A 104 7.50 11.23 0.91
CA PRO A 104 8.30 12.31 1.48
C PRO A 104 7.91 13.72 1.01
N GLU A 105 7.60 13.91 -0.27
CA GLU A 105 7.21 15.19 -0.85
C GLU A 105 5.88 15.72 -0.30
N ASN A 106 4.96 14.83 0.09
CA ASN A 106 3.69 15.21 0.70
C ASN A 106 3.83 15.51 2.20
N GLN A 107 4.83 14.92 2.85
CA GLN A 107 5.19 15.18 4.24
C GLN A 107 5.95 16.50 4.43
N ALA A 108 6.63 16.99 3.39
CA ALA A 108 7.43 18.21 3.41
C ALA A 108 6.69 19.41 4.00
N MET A 109 5.45 19.65 3.56
CA MET A 109 4.59 20.72 4.07
C MET A 109 4.34 20.60 5.58
N TYR A 110 4.10 19.39 6.09
CA TYR A 110 3.88 19.18 7.53
C TYR A 110 5.17 19.36 8.34
N ARG A 111 6.34 19.04 7.78
CA ARG A 111 7.64 19.33 8.40
C ARG A 111 7.93 20.84 8.46
N ALA A 112 7.50 21.58 7.43
CA ALA A 112 7.78 23.00 7.24
C ALA A 112 6.73 23.97 7.83
N VAL A 113 5.69 23.44 8.48
CA VAL A 113 4.59 24.23 9.10
C VAL A 113 3.79 25.03 8.07
N GLY A 114 2.87 24.35 7.38
CA GLY A 114 1.98 24.97 6.40
C GLY A 114 0.98 25.96 7.02
N GLN A 115 0.72 27.07 6.32
CA GLN A 115 -0.27 28.07 6.69
C GLN A 115 -1.27 28.30 5.57
N ILE A 116 -2.55 28.43 5.90
CA ILE A 116 -3.58 28.78 4.94
C ILE A 116 -3.38 30.24 4.50
N SER A 117 -3.04 30.45 3.23
CA SER A 117 -2.84 31.77 2.64
C SER A 117 -4.12 32.33 1.99
N ASN A 118 -4.98 31.44 1.48
CA ASN A 118 -6.29 31.75 0.89
C ASN A 118 -7.27 30.61 1.18
N ALA A 119 -8.56 30.89 1.33
CA ALA A 119 -9.60 29.88 1.47
C ALA A 119 -10.94 30.33 0.85
N GLU A 120 -11.52 29.49 0.00
CA GLU A 120 -12.77 29.75 -0.72
C GLU A 120 -13.78 28.64 -0.48
N ALA A 121 -15.04 29.01 -0.20
CA ALA A 121 -16.13 28.05 -0.03
C ALA A 121 -16.83 27.75 -1.35
N HIS A 122 -16.98 26.45 -1.64
CA HIS A 122 -17.58 25.90 -2.86
C HIS A 122 -18.61 24.81 -2.48
N GLY A 123 -19.81 25.23 -2.09
CA GLY A 123 -20.85 24.33 -1.62
C GLY A 123 -20.49 23.70 -0.26
N GLU A 124 -20.33 22.37 -0.23
CA GLU A 124 -19.86 21.64 0.97
C GLU A 124 -18.32 21.53 1.03
N GLU A 125 -17.62 22.06 0.03
CA GLU A 125 -16.16 22.02 -0.06
C GLU A 125 -15.54 23.37 0.29
N VAL A 126 -14.31 23.32 0.77
CA VAL A 126 -13.44 24.48 0.94
C VAL A 126 -12.16 24.21 0.17
N TRP A 127 -11.79 25.13 -0.70
CA TRP A 127 -10.55 25.08 -1.46
C TRP A 127 -9.60 26.06 -0.81
N ALA A 128 -8.46 25.60 -0.32
CA ALA A 128 -7.52 26.43 0.41
C ALA A 128 -6.12 26.33 -0.16
N SER A 129 -5.43 27.46 -0.30
CA SER A 129 -4.02 27.49 -0.62
C SER A 129 -3.22 27.37 0.68
N VAL A 130 -2.35 26.37 0.75
CA VAL A 130 -1.45 26.15 1.88
C VAL A 130 -0.06 26.57 1.47
N ALA A 131 0.55 27.50 2.20
CA ALA A 131 1.88 28.03 1.94
C ALA A 131 2.87 27.64 3.04
N TRP A 132 4.10 27.30 2.67
CA TRP A 132 5.19 26.98 3.60
C TRP A 132 6.53 27.47 3.05
N GLN A 133 7.55 27.51 3.91
CA GLN A 133 8.91 27.86 3.56
C GLN A 133 9.78 26.61 3.57
N GLU A 134 10.46 26.33 2.46
CA GLU A 134 11.35 25.18 2.33
C GLU A 134 12.51 25.54 1.44
N ASP A 135 13.74 25.22 1.87
CA ASP A 135 14.98 25.54 1.13
C ASP A 135 15.14 27.00 0.69
N GLY A 136 14.51 27.94 1.41
CA GLY A 136 14.52 29.37 1.10
C GLY A 136 13.54 29.80 0.00
N GLU A 137 12.69 28.90 -0.47
CA GLU A 137 11.61 29.15 -1.43
C GLU A 137 10.25 29.18 -0.70
N LEU A 138 9.41 30.17 -1.03
CA LEU A 138 8.00 30.14 -0.64
C LEU A 138 7.29 29.17 -1.58
N ARG A 139 6.77 28.08 -1.02
CA ARG A 139 5.97 27.09 -1.74
C ARG A 139 4.51 27.23 -1.34
N GLN A 140 3.60 27.00 -2.28
CA GLN A 140 2.17 26.96 -2.03
C GLN A 140 1.50 25.83 -2.82
N ARG A 141 0.51 25.15 -2.24
CA ARG A 141 -0.29 24.12 -2.94
C ARG A 141 -1.76 24.28 -2.66
N ILE A 142 -2.61 23.77 -3.54
CA ILE A 142 -4.04 23.65 -3.27
C ILE A 142 -4.28 22.45 -2.34
N ALA A 143 -5.10 22.67 -1.32
CA ALA A 143 -5.64 21.63 -0.45
C ALA A 143 -7.17 21.72 -0.47
N PHE A 144 -7.81 20.56 -0.39
CA PHE A 144 -9.26 20.46 -0.49
C PHE A 144 -9.82 19.95 0.83
N PHE A 145 -10.90 20.56 1.28
CA PHE A 145 -11.61 20.16 2.48
C PHE A 145 -13.08 19.97 2.17
N ARG A 146 -13.75 19.08 2.89
CA ARG A 146 -15.18 18.84 2.73
C ARG A 146 -15.87 18.70 4.08
N TRP A 147 -17.02 19.34 4.23
CA TRP A 147 -17.89 19.14 5.38
C TRP A 147 -18.60 17.79 5.27
N GLN A 148 -18.42 16.93 6.28
CA GLN A 148 -19.12 15.67 6.40
C GLN A 148 -19.60 15.49 7.84
N ASN A 149 -20.92 15.35 8.03
CA ASN A 149 -21.54 15.17 9.35
C ASN A 149 -21.16 16.26 10.37
N GLY A 150 -21.02 17.51 9.92
CA GLY A 150 -20.65 18.65 10.78
C GLY A 150 -19.17 18.71 11.16
N ARG A 151 -18.32 17.86 10.58
CA ARG A 151 -16.85 17.92 10.70
C ARG A 151 -16.24 18.27 9.35
N LEU A 152 -15.19 19.07 9.36
CA LEU A 152 -14.38 19.34 8.19
C LEU A 152 -13.33 18.22 8.05
N LEU A 153 -13.21 17.64 6.87
CA LEU A 153 -12.20 16.62 6.56
C LEU A 153 -11.32 17.08 5.41
N HIS A 154 -10.03 16.77 5.47
CA HIS A 154 -9.12 16.94 4.34
C HIS A 154 -9.40 15.85 3.29
N VAL A 155 -9.62 16.24 2.04
CA VAL A 155 -9.91 15.33 0.92
C VAL A 155 -8.83 15.45 -0.15
N PRO A 156 -8.54 14.38 -0.92
CA PRO A 156 -7.44 14.39 -1.90
C PRO A 156 -7.65 15.36 -3.06
N THR A 157 -8.90 15.57 -3.46
CA THR A 157 -9.23 16.28 -4.70
C THR A 157 -10.68 16.76 -4.72
N SER A 158 -10.99 17.74 -5.58
CA SER A 158 -12.35 18.21 -5.89
C SER A 158 -12.64 18.09 -7.39
N ASN A 159 -13.67 17.32 -7.76
CA ASN A 159 -14.07 17.15 -9.17
C ASN A 159 -14.47 18.47 -9.84
N SER A 160 -14.98 19.44 -9.08
CA SER A 160 -15.38 20.75 -9.60
C SER A 160 -14.22 21.73 -9.81
N TYR A 161 -13.05 21.46 -9.23
CA TYR A 161 -11.89 22.35 -9.32
C TYR A 161 -11.17 22.25 -10.67
N TRP A 162 -11.01 21.03 -11.19
CA TRP A 162 -10.09 20.74 -12.30
C TRP A 162 -10.60 21.16 -13.68
N GLY A 163 -11.92 21.12 -13.89
CA GLY A 163 -12.51 21.26 -15.22
C GLY A 163 -12.32 19.99 -16.08
N PRO A 164 -12.63 20.07 -17.39
CA PRO A 164 -12.44 18.96 -18.31
C PRO A 164 -10.95 18.64 -18.52
N THR A 165 -10.66 17.37 -18.84
CA THR A 165 -9.34 16.96 -19.31
C THR A 165 -9.15 17.39 -20.77
N LEU A 166 -8.06 18.09 -21.05
CA LEU A 166 -7.61 18.52 -22.36
C LEU A 166 -6.38 17.71 -22.79
N ARG A 167 -6.09 17.73 -24.10
CA ARG A 167 -4.94 17.06 -24.70
C ARG A 167 -4.28 17.97 -25.73
N GLU A 168 -2.96 18.00 -25.71
CA GLU A 168 -2.11 18.69 -26.69
C GLU A 168 -1.19 17.65 -27.33
N ASP A 169 -1.16 17.59 -28.66
CA ASP A 169 -0.18 16.79 -29.39
C ASP A 169 1.11 17.61 -29.55
N THR A 170 2.25 17.00 -29.21
CA THR A 170 3.56 17.66 -29.17
C THR A 170 4.55 16.94 -30.09
N ASP A 171 5.72 17.51 -30.32
CA ASP A 171 6.76 16.88 -31.15
C ASP A 171 7.33 15.60 -30.51
N TRP A 172 7.25 15.47 -29.19
CA TRP A 172 7.73 14.31 -28.42
C TRP A 172 6.63 13.29 -28.06
N GLY A 173 5.35 13.65 -28.26
CA GLY A 173 4.22 12.76 -28.01
C GLY A 173 2.93 13.50 -27.68
N GLN A 174 2.37 13.25 -26.49
CA GLN A 174 1.10 13.85 -26.07
C GLN A 174 1.15 14.32 -24.62
N LEU A 175 0.60 15.49 -24.35
CA LEU A 175 0.38 16.04 -23.02
C LEU A 175 -1.12 16.07 -22.69
N SER A 176 -1.53 15.36 -21.66
CA SER A 176 -2.89 15.37 -21.11
C SER A 176 -2.92 16.13 -19.78
N TYR A 177 -3.86 17.04 -19.61
CA TYR A 177 -3.91 17.93 -18.44
C TYR A 177 -5.34 18.38 -18.12
N ALA A 178 -5.58 18.87 -16.91
CA ALA A 178 -6.85 19.50 -16.54
C ALA A 178 -6.94 20.94 -17.09
N GLU A 179 -8.12 21.41 -17.50
CA GLU A 179 -8.31 22.78 -18.04
C GLU A 179 -7.69 23.88 -17.15
N ILE A 180 -7.75 23.71 -15.83
CA ILE A 180 -7.17 24.67 -14.86
C ILE A 180 -5.64 24.82 -14.97
N ASP A 181 -4.95 23.84 -15.55
CA ASP A 181 -3.50 23.82 -15.73
C ASP A 181 -3.06 24.36 -17.10
N GLN A 182 -4.00 24.82 -17.94
CA GLN A 182 -3.72 25.33 -19.29
C GLN A 182 -2.64 26.43 -19.32
N ASN A 183 -2.54 27.22 -18.26
CA ASN A 183 -1.57 28.32 -18.15
C ASN A 183 -0.10 27.88 -18.19
N TRP A 184 0.20 26.61 -17.87
CA TRP A 184 1.58 26.11 -17.81
C TRP A 184 1.91 25.09 -18.89
N VAL A 185 0.94 24.72 -19.73
CA VAL A 185 1.09 23.69 -20.77
C VAL A 185 2.25 24.00 -21.70
N GLN A 186 2.38 25.25 -22.15
CA GLN A 186 3.46 25.66 -23.05
C GLN A 186 4.83 25.57 -22.37
N GLU A 187 4.91 25.93 -21.09
CA GLU A 187 6.15 25.84 -20.30
C GLU A 187 6.55 24.38 -20.06
N ILE A 188 5.59 23.52 -19.74
CA ILE A 188 5.79 22.09 -19.53
C ILE A 188 6.20 21.41 -20.84
N ASP A 189 5.51 21.69 -21.94
CA ASP A 189 5.86 21.17 -23.27
C ASP A 189 7.29 21.54 -23.66
N GLN A 190 7.65 22.82 -23.52
CA GLN A 190 9.01 23.28 -23.81
C GLN A 190 10.05 22.60 -22.92
N PHE A 191 9.82 22.53 -21.60
CA PHE A 191 10.73 21.88 -20.67
C PHE A 191 10.93 20.39 -20.99
N THR A 192 9.83 19.68 -21.28
CA THR A 192 9.88 18.26 -21.66
C THR A 192 10.63 18.08 -22.97
N ALA A 193 10.35 18.89 -24.00
CA ALA A 193 11.05 18.83 -25.28
C ALA A 193 12.56 19.08 -25.13
N GLU A 194 12.95 20.09 -24.35
CA GLU A 194 14.35 20.42 -24.07
C GLU A 194 15.05 19.29 -23.29
N THR A 195 14.40 18.74 -22.27
CA THR A 195 14.92 17.61 -21.49
C THR A 195 15.12 16.37 -22.38
N ILE A 196 14.14 16.03 -23.21
CA ILE A 196 14.25 14.91 -24.15
C ILE A 196 15.39 15.16 -25.14
N ALA A 197 15.50 16.36 -25.71
CA ALA A 197 16.58 16.70 -26.64
C ALA A 197 17.96 16.59 -25.98
N GLU A 198 18.11 17.04 -24.73
CA GLU A 198 19.33 16.92 -23.91
C GLU A 198 19.72 15.45 -23.72
N LEU A 199 18.78 14.60 -23.28
CA LEU A 199 19.01 13.18 -23.06
C LEU A 199 19.32 12.45 -24.38
N CYS A 200 18.60 12.78 -25.45
CA CYS A 200 18.79 12.14 -26.75
C CYS A 200 20.09 12.55 -27.44
N ALA A 201 20.63 13.75 -27.16
CA ALA A 201 21.98 14.12 -27.57
C ALA A 201 23.06 13.22 -26.94
N SER A 202 22.76 12.62 -25.78
CA SER A 202 23.64 11.70 -25.05
C SER A 202 23.32 10.21 -25.29
N GLY A 203 22.33 9.89 -26.15
CA GLY A 203 21.94 8.52 -26.48
C GLY A 203 20.75 7.99 -25.65
N CYS A 204 19.62 8.67 -25.70
CA CYS A 204 18.35 8.21 -25.10
C CYS A 204 17.77 6.96 -25.80
N LEU A 205 16.80 6.33 -25.14
CA LEU A 205 15.99 5.23 -25.65
C LEU A 205 14.89 5.75 -26.58
N GLN A 206 15.23 6.00 -27.85
CA GLN A 206 14.30 6.58 -28.84
C GLN A 206 13.09 5.68 -29.15
N ASP A 207 13.19 4.37 -28.91
CA ASP A 207 12.10 3.41 -29.08
C ASP A 207 10.97 3.60 -28.06
N LYS A 208 11.21 4.37 -26.99
CA LYS A 208 10.20 4.75 -25.98
C LYS A 208 9.42 6.01 -26.36
N LEU A 209 9.66 6.58 -27.53
CA LEU A 209 8.93 7.73 -28.06
C LEU A 209 8.00 7.28 -29.21
N PRO A 210 6.82 7.90 -29.36
CA PRO A 210 6.28 9.00 -28.58
C PRO A 210 5.80 8.58 -27.17
N LEU A 211 5.91 9.49 -26.20
CA LEU A 211 5.42 9.26 -24.82
C LEU A 211 4.13 10.04 -24.52
N THR A 212 3.27 9.50 -23.66
CA THR A 212 2.11 10.23 -23.12
C THR A 212 2.40 10.74 -21.71
N LEU A 213 2.50 12.05 -21.53
CA LEU A 213 2.61 12.70 -20.22
C LEU A 213 1.21 13.11 -19.74
N VAL A 214 0.84 12.72 -18.52
CA VAL A 214 -0.45 13.04 -17.91
C VAL A 214 -0.23 13.80 -16.62
N LEU A 215 -0.70 15.06 -16.57
CA LEU A 215 -0.85 15.81 -15.33
C LEU A 215 -2.13 15.35 -14.63
N THR A 216 -1.99 14.69 -13.48
CA THR A 216 -3.10 14.06 -12.79
C THR A 216 -3.77 15.02 -11.79
N PRO A 217 -5.12 15.02 -11.69
CA PRO A 217 -5.88 15.83 -10.72
C PRO A 217 -5.87 15.22 -9.31
N ASP A 218 -5.01 14.23 -9.08
CA ASP A 218 -4.80 13.53 -7.84
C ASP A 218 -3.29 13.29 -7.66
N TYR A 219 -2.95 12.46 -6.69
CA TYR A 219 -1.57 12.21 -6.31
C TYR A 219 -0.95 11.00 -7.03
N SER A 220 -1.64 10.41 -8.01
CA SER A 220 -1.14 9.27 -8.76
C SER A 220 0.14 9.61 -9.51
N GLN A 221 1.14 8.74 -9.37
CA GLN A 221 2.44 8.90 -9.99
C GLN A 221 2.95 7.54 -10.45
N THR A 222 3.18 7.41 -11.76
CA THR A 222 3.61 6.15 -12.36
C THR A 222 4.44 6.41 -13.60
N ALA A 223 5.30 5.45 -13.92
CA ALA A 223 5.82 5.26 -15.26
C ALA A 223 5.46 3.85 -15.72
N VAL A 224 4.66 3.74 -16.77
CA VAL A 224 4.28 2.46 -17.39
C VAL A 224 4.59 2.53 -18.89
N PRO A 225 4.58 1.43 -19.64
CA PRO A 225 4.83 1.49 -21.09
C PRO A 225 3.96 2.58 -21.74
N ASP A 226 4.63 3.50 -22.44
CA ASP A 226 4.08 4.67 -23.15
C ASP A 226 3.35 5.75 -22.34
N ARG A 227 3.37 5.70 -20.99
CA ARG A 227 2.69 6.70 -20.15
C ARG A 227 3.44 7.07 -18.88
N LEU A 228 3.57 8.38 -18.66
CA LEU A 228 4.07 8.99 -17.43
C LEU A 228 2.94 9.78 -16.76
N ASN A 229 2.56 9.39 -15.55
CA ASN A 229 1.62 10.14 -14.71
C ASN A 229 2.42 10.94 -13.69
N ILE A 230 2.15 12.24 -13.61
CA ILE A 230 2.71 13.13 -12.59
C ILE A 230 1.58 13.99 -12.00
N PRO A 231 1.54 14.19 -10.67
CA PRO A 231 0.56 15.09 -10.07
C PRO A 231 0.66 16.51 -10.64
N SER A 232 -0.48 17.18 -10.77
CA SER A 232 -0.53 18.59 -11.18
C SER A 232 0.39 19.45 -10.29
N PRO A 233 1.08 20.47 -10.85
CA PRO A 233 1.87 21.43 -10.06
C PRO A 233 1.09 22.05 -8.89
N ARG A 234 -0.24 22.16 -9.01
CA ARG A 234 -1.12 22.68 -7.96
C ARG A 234 -1.11 21.80 -6.71
N LEU A 235 -0.97 20.49 -6.86
CA LEU A 235 -0.95 19.52 -5.77
C LEU A 235 0.45 19.33 -5.18
N VAL A 236 1.48 19.46 -6.02
CA VAL A 236 2.88 19.36 -5.61
C VAL A 236 3.30 20.65 -4.90
N ALA A 237 3.57 21.70 -5.66
CA ALA A 237 3.88 23.05 -5.17
C ALA A 237 3.96 24.05 -6.33
N LEU A 238 3.50 25.26 -6.05
CA LEU A 238 3.72 26.48 -6.83
C LEU A 238 4.65 27.41 -6.05
N ASP A 239 5.37 28.27 -6.77
CA ASP A 239 6.22 29.31 -6.19
C ASP A 239 5.40 30.54 -5.73
N ALA A 240 6.09 31.58 -5.25
CA ALA A 240 5.47 32.83 -4.80
C ALA A 240 4.66 33.56 -5.89
N ASP A 241 5.01 33.35 -7.16
CA ASP A 241 4.36 33.96 -8.32
C ASP A 241 3.21 33.10 -8.87
N GLY A 242 2.95 31.94 -8.25
CA GLY A 242 1.90 31.00 -8.66
C GLY A 242 2.28 30.17 -9.88
N ARG A 243 3.56 29.98 -10.16
CA ARG A 243 4.09 29.10 -11.21
C ARG A 243 4.53 27.76 -10.62
N PRO A 244 4.69 26.68 -11.41
CA PRO A 244 5.20 25.41 -10.89
C PRO A 244 6.55 25.60 -10.18
N ALA A 245 6.63 25.17 -8.92
CA ALA A 245 7.83 25.32 -8.11
C ALA A 245 8.96 24.39 -8.59
N SER A 246 10.18 24.64 -8.11
CA SER A 246 11.40 23.85 -8.42
C SER A 246 11.17 22.33 -8.32
N ILE A 247 10.54 21.87 -7.24
CA ILE A 247 10.28 20.45 -6.97
C ILE A 247 9.44 19.75 -8.05
N PHE A 248 8.50 20.45 -8.70
CA PHE A 248 7.71 19.87 -9.78
C PHE A 248 8.61 19.55 -11.00
N TRP A 249 9.49 20.48 -11.35
CA TRP A 249 10.42 20.32 -12.48
C TRP A 249 11.47 19.24 -12.21
N GLU A 250 11.96 19.15 -10.96
CA GLU A 250 12.86 18.08 -10.52
C GLU A 250 12.19 16.71 -10.65
N GLN A 251 10.94 16.56 -10.20
CA GLN A 251 10.17 15.33 -10.35
C GLN A 251 9.91 14.98 -11.82
N LEU A 252 9.50 15.96 -12.64
CA LEU A 252 9.25 15.75 -14.06
C LEU A 252 10.51 15.30 -14.80
N ARG A 253 11.64 15.98 -14.57
CA ARG A 253 12.94 15.60 -15.13
C ARG A 253 13.33 14.19 -14.69
N GLY A 254 13.24 13.89 -13.39
CA GLY A 254 13.58 12.57 -12.85
C GLY A 254 12.76 11.43 -13.48
N GLN A 255 11.45 11.63 -13.70
CA GLN A 255 10.59 10.65 -14.35
C GLN A 255 10.94 10.47 -15.85
N ILE A 256 11.21 11.57 -16.57
CA ILE A 256 11.64 11.50 -17.97
C ILE A 256 13.00 10.80 -18.09
N GLU A 257 13.96 11.14 -17.22
CA GLU A 257 15.28 10.51 -17.15
C GLU A 257 15.18 9.02 -16.84
N ALA A 258 14.38 8.64 -15.84
CA ALA A 258 14.14 7.25 -15.47
C ALA A 258 13.54 6.42 -16.61
N TYR A 259 12.73 7.05 -17.48
CA TYR A 259 12.03 6.40 -18.59
C TYR A 259 12.86 6.32 -19.88
N LEU A 260 13.63 7.37 -20.21
CA LEU A 260 14.32 7.51 -21.50
C LEU A 260 15.81 7.17 -21.48
N THR A 261 16.37 6.75 -20.34
CA THR A 261 17.78 6.38 -20.24
C THR A 261 17.96 4.94 -19.79
N PRO A 262 19.03 4.26 -20.21
CA PRO A 262 19.35 2.93 -19.68
C PRO A 262 19.41 2.93 -18.15
N ALA A 263 18.81 1.93 -17.54
CA ALA A 263 18.71 1.83 -16.09
C ALA A 263 19.68 0.77 -15.55
N VAL A 264 20.28 1.06 -14.40
CA VAL A 264 20.95 0.05 -13.57
C VAL A 264 20.17 -0.01 -12.27
N ILE A 265 19.66 -1.19 -11.91
CA ILE A 265 18.90 -1.40 -10.67
C ILE A 265 19.63 -2.39 -9.78
N ARG A 266 19.74 -2.06 -8.48
CA ARG A 266 20.31 -2.94 -7.45
C ARG A 266 19.18 -3.62 -6.70
N PHE A 267 19.09 -4.95 -6.84
CA PHE A 267 17.98 -5.73 -6.29
C PHE A 267 18.47 -6.71 -5.23
N ALA A 268 18.02 -6.52 -3.98
CA ALA A 268 18.42 -7.37 -2.87
C ALA A 268 17.61 -8.67 -2.85
N VAL A 269 18.30 -9.81 -2.68
CA VAL A 269 17.66 -11.11 -2.54
C VAL A 269 18.06 -11.77 -1.22
N PRO A 270 17.11 -12.46 -0.55
CA PRO A 270 17.39 -13.12 0.72
C PRO A 270 18.52 -14.14 0.60
N PRO A 271 19.21 -14.47 1.71
CA PRO A 271 20.12 -15.59 1.73
C PRO A 271 19.38 -16.88 1.32
N PRO A 272 20.06 -17.86 0.71
CA PRO A 272 19.43 -19.11 0.31
C PRO A 272 18.72 -19.82 1.47
N LEU A 273 17.51 -20.32 1.21
CA LEU A 273 16.63 -20.92 2.23
C LEU A 273 17.01 -22.36 2.60
N THR A 274 17.87 -23.02 1.81
CA THR A 274 18.16 -24.46 1.94
C THR A 274 19.66 -24.72 2.01
N GLN A 275 20.06 -25.84 2.64
CA GLN A 275 21.45 -26.32 2.64
C GLN A 275 22.01 -26.53 1.22
N ASN A 276 21.13 -26.69 0.22
CA ASN A 276 21.49 -26.85 -1.19
C ASN A 276 21.67 -25.49 -1.91
N GLY A 277 21.54 -24.36 -1.22
CA GLY A 277 21.79 -23.02 -1.76
C GLY A 277 20.69 -22.48 -2.68
N GLN A 278 19.46 -23.02 -2.64
CA GLN A 278 18.36 -22.55 -3.48
C GLN A 278 17.46 -21.55 -2.73
N GLY A 279 17.17 -20.40 -3.37
CA GLY A 279 16.18 -19.41 -2.94
C GLY A 279 14.75 -19.76 -3.38
N MET A 280 13.81 -18.81 -3.23
CA MET A 280 12.44 -18.94 -3.75
C MET A 280 12.42 -19.03 -5.28
N LEU A 281 13.19 -18.18 -5.95
CA LEU A 281 13.40 -18.16 -7.40
C LEU A 281 14.90 -18.34 -7.69
N ASN A 282 15.22 -18.66 -8.95
CA ASN A 282 16.58 -18.50 -9.46
C ASN A 282 16.76 -17.08 -10.02
N TYR A 283 17.02 -16.12 -9.14
CA TYR A 283 17.12 -14.69 -9.49
C TYR A 283 18.21 -14.39 -10.51
N GLU A 284 19.37 -15.05 -10.44
CA GLU A 284 20.46 -14.88 -11.40
C GLU A 284 20.06 -15.30 -12.81
N ARG A 285 19.37 -16.45 -12.94
CA ARG A 285 18.85 -16.90 -14.23
C ARG A 285 17.77 -15.98 -14.75
N ALA A 286 16.84 -15.57 -13.87
CA ALA A 286 15.77 -14.64 -14.22
C ALA A 286 16.33 -13.30 -14.70
N ALA A 287 17.33 -12.75 -14.01
CA ALA A 287 17.99 -11.50 -14.38
C ALA A 287 18.69 -11.64 -15.75
N ALA A 288 19.40 -12.74 -16.00
CA ALA A 288 20.04 -12.98 -17.29
C ALA A 288 19.02 -13.08 -18.46
N GLN A 289 17.84 -13.68 -18.22
CA GLN A 289 16.76 -13.72 -19.21
C GLN A 289 16.16 -12.35 -19.45
N PHE A 290 15.82 -11.64 -18.37
CA PHE A 290 15.26 -10.30 -18.44
C PHE A 290 16.19 -9.32 -19.17
N MET A 291 17.48 -9.26 -18.80
CA MET A 291 18.46 -8.37 -19.45
C MET A 291 18.70 -8.71 -20.92
N ALA A 292 18.42 -9.95 -21.36
CA ALA A 292 18.47 -10.32 -22.77
C ALA A 292 17.25 -9.79 -23.56
N GLU A 293 16.09 -9.70 -22.91
CA GLU A 293 14.85 -9.15 -23.47
C GLU A 293 14.77 -7.61 -23.35
N HIS A 294 15.46 -7.05 -22.36
CA HIS A 294 15.51 -5.63 -22.00
C HIS A 294 16.97 -5.15 -21.92
N PRO A 295 17.68 -4.99 -23.04
CA PRO A 295 19.10 -4.62 -23.06
C PRO A 295 19.39 -3.21 -22.51
N ASP A 296 18.35 -2.41 -22.33
CA ASP A 296 18.35 -1.08 -21.71
C ASP A 296 18.29 -1.10 -20.18
N ILE A 297 18.00 -2.26 -19.56
CA ILE A 297 17.94 -2.42 -18.11
C ILE A 297 18.99 -3.43 -17.66
N THR A 298 19.91 -2.99 -16.80
CA THR A 298 20.89 -3.85 -16.12
C THR A 298 20.42 -4.13 -14.69
N ILE A 299 20.43 -5.40 -14.30
CA ILE A 299 20.06 -5.83 -12.95
C ILE A 299 21.31 -6.32 -12.21
N GLU A 300 21.61 -5.66 -11.10
CA GLU A 300 22.59 -6.12 -10.12
C GLU A 300 21.89 -6.89 -9.00
N ILE A 301 21.92 -8.22 -9.09
CA ILE A 301 21.40 -9.09 -8.01
C ILE A 301 22.37 -9.07 -6.84
N VAL A 302 21.90 -8.64 -5.67
CA VAL A 302 22.68 -8.61 -4.43
C VAL A 302 22.14 -9.65 -3.47
N THR A 303 22.80 -10.81 -3.44
CA THR A 303 22.46 -11.86 -2.47
C THR A 303 22.98 -11.50 -1.09
N LEU A 304 22.07 -11.33 -0.14
CA LEU A 304 22.41 -11.00 1.23
C LEU A 304 23.09 -12.19 1.93
N ALA A 305 24.14 -11.91 2.72
CA ALA A 305 24.82 -12.94 3.50
C ALA A 305 23.94 -13.46 4.65
N THR A 306 23.15 -12.58 5.25
CA THR A 306 22.21 -12.86 6.33
C THR A 306 21.01 -11.94 6.21
N SER A 307 19.83 -12.39 6.64
CA SER A 307 18.67 -11.50 6.74
C SER A 307 18.96 -10.36 7.72
N PRO A 308 18.70 -9.10 7.35
CA PRO A 308 18.93 -7.98 8.25
C PRO A 308 17.91 -7.98 9.39
N LYS A 309 18.31 -7.46 10.55
CA LYS A 309 17.40 -7.32 11.70
C LYS A 309 16.32 -6.27 11.44
N ASP A 310 16.68 -5.21 10.72
CA ASP A 310 15.79 -4.15 10.29
C ASP A 310 15.68 -4.20 8.76
N LEU A 311 14.52 -4.61 8.26
CA LEU A 311 14.25 -4.67 6.82
C LEU A 311 14.15 -3.28 6.18
N GLY A 312 13.94 -2.21 6.97
CA GLY A 312 13.93 -0.83 6.48
C GLY A 312 15.26 -0.41 5.85
N GLN A 313 16.38 -0.97 6.32
CA GLN A 313 17.70 -0.73 5.72
C GLN A 313 17.77 -1.18 4.25
N LEU A 314 17.03 -2.23 3.87
CA LEU A 314 16.99 -2.68 2.47
C LEU A 314 16.36 -1.61 1.58
N ALA A 315 15.28 -0.98 2.06
CA ALA A 315 14.64 0.11 1.33
C ALA A 315 15.54 1.34 1.22
N LEU A 316 16.50 1.52 2.14
CA LEU A 316 17.47 2.61 2.13
C LEU A 316 18.77 2.34 1.33
N GLU A 317 19.04 1.09 0.96
CA GLU A 317 20.29 0.74 0.24
C GLU A 317 20.05 0.28 -1.20
N PHE A 318 18.88 -0.28 -1.50
CA PHE A 318 18.57 -0.95 -2.77
C PHE A 318 17.35 -0.33 -3.44
N ASP A 319 17.24 -0.51 -4.77
CA ASP A 319 16.07 -0.07 -5.54
C ASP A 319 14.83 -0.90 -5.25
N GLY A 320 15.04 -2.14 -4.80
CA GLY A 320 13.99 -3.01 -4.28
C GLY A 320 14.57 -4.31 -3.73
N ALA A 321 13.70 -5.13 -3.15
CA ALA A 321 14.12 -6.39 -2.56
C ALA A 321 13.04 -7.48 -2.67
N ALA A 322 13.48 -8.74 -2.78
CA ALA A 322 12.61 -9.92 -2.73
C ALA A 322 12.20 -10.28 -1.29
N TYR A 323 11.55 -9.35 -0.61
CA TYR A 323 11.02 -9.48 0.74
C TYR A 323 9.57 -8.98 0.79
N GLN A 324 8.79 -9.48 1.75
CA GLN A 324 7.54 -8.86 2.13
C GLN A 324 7.85 -7.59 2.95
N PRO A 325 7.26 -6.42 2.62
CA PRO A 325 7.43 -5.22 3.44
C PRO A 325 6.75 -5.39 4.80
N THR A 326 7.35 -4.80 5.85
CA THR A 326 6.76 -4.80 7.20
C THR A 326 5.81 -3.61 7.37
N LYS A 327 4.91 -3.68 8.36
CA LYS A 327 4.03 -2.55 8.70
C LYS A 327 4.82 -1.26 9.00
N SER A 328 5.98 -1.37 9.67
CA SER A 328 6.83 -0.21 9.95
C SER A 328 7.34 0.44 8.67
N MET A 329 7.84 -0.35 7.72
CA MET A 329 8.34 0.18 6.44
C MET A 329 7.25 0.92 5.67
N LEU A 330 6.01 0.42 5.70
CA LEU A 330 4.87 1.09 5.08
C LEU A 330 4.50 2.37 5.83
N ALA A 331 4.40 2.32 7.17
CA ALA A 331 4.09 3.48 8.01
C ALA A 331 5.14 4.59 7.94
N ASP A 332 6.40 4.22 7.69
CA ASP A 332 7.53 5.15 7.51
C ASP A 332 7.64 5.70 6.07
N GLY A 333 6.79 5.22 5.15
CA GLY A 333 6.80 5.68 3.75
C GLY A 333 8.00 5.21 2.94
N LEU A 334 8.61 4.07 3.31
CA LEU A 334 9.82 3.55 2.66
C LEU A 334 9.55 2.75 1.39
N ILE A 335 8.29 2.42 1.10
CA ILE A 335 7.91 1.47 0.06
C ILE A 335 6.94 2.12 -0.92
N TYR A 336 7.20 1.94 -2.21
CA TYR A 336 6.31 2.40 -3.26
C TYR A 336 4.97 1.65 -3.23
N ASP A 337 3.92 2.41 -3.45
CA ASP A 337 2.60 1.90 -3.76
C ASP A 337 2.52 1.50 -5.24
N LEU A 338 2.26 0.22 -5.49
CA LEU A 338 2.24 -0.37 -6.82
C LEU A 338 0.85 -0.39 -7.46
N THR A 339 -0.18 0.07 -6.74
CA THR A 339 -1.57 0.03 -7.21
C THR A 339 -1.77 0.85 -8.48
N ASP A 340 -1.11 2.01 -8.58
CA ASP A 340 -1.27 2.86 -9.75
C ASP A 340 -0.55 2.26 -10.97
N TYR A 341 0.56 1.53 -10.76
CA TYR A 341 1.25 0.78 -11.82
C TYR A 341 0.37 -0.34 -12.36
N THR A 342 -0.30 -1.10 -11.47
CA THR A 342 -1.20 -2.19 -11.89
C THR A 342 -2.42 -1.68 -12.66
N ASN A 343 -2.90 -0.48 -12.31
CA ASN A 343 -4.04 0.15 -12.97
C ASN A 343 -3.67 0.78 -14.33
N SER A 344 -2.42 1.19 -14.50
CA SER A 344 -1.97 1.95 -15.68
C SER A 344 -1.23 1.09 -16.71
N ASP A 345 -0.54 0.03 -16.28
CA ASP A 345 0.18 -0.89 -17.17
C ASP A 345 -0.81 -1.89 -17.79
N LEU A 346 -1.16 -1.68 -19.06
CA LEU A 346 -2.13 -2.51 -19.78
C LEU A 346 -1.64 -3.95 -20.03
N ASP A 347 -0.33 -4.20 -19.93
CA ASP A 347 0.25 -5.54 -20.09
C ASP A 347 0.32 -6.32 -18.77
N PHE A 348 -0.12 -5.71 -17.66
CA PHE A 348 -0.19 -6.37 -16.36
C PHE A 348 -1.55 -7.04 -16.15
N ASP A 349 -1.60 -8.36 -16.33
CA ASP A 349 -2.80 -9.14 -16.04
C ASP A 349 -2.93 -9.45 -14.54
N GLN A 350 -3.67 -8.60 -13.81
CA GLN A 350 -4.04 -8.84 -12.41
C GLN A 350 -4.98 -10.05 -12.26
N SER A 351 -5.79 -10.37 -13.27
CA SER A 351 -6.77 -11.46 -13.18
C SER A 351 -6.10 -12.84 -13.16
N ASP A 352 -4.88 -12.94 -13.67
CA ASP A 352 -4.02 -14.11 -13.57
C ASP A 352 -3.24 -14.17 -12.24
N PHE A 353 -3.88 -13.80 -11.13
CA PHE A 353 -3.39 -14.09 -9.78
C PHE A 353 -4.44 -14.85 -8.98
N TYR A 354 -4.00 -15.77 -8.12
CA TYR A 354 -4.89 -16.34 -7.11
C TYR A 354 -5.32 -15.24 -6.14
N GLU A 355 -6.63 -15.06 -5.93
CA GLU A 355 -7.19 -14.04 -5.05
C GLU A 355 -6.57 -14.09 -3.65
N GLN A 356 -6.38 -15.29 -3.09
CA GLN A 356 -5.76 -15.47 -1.76
C GLN A 356 -4.31 -15.00 -1.71
N ILE A 357 -3.58 -15.09 -2.81
CA ILE A 357 -2.17 -14.68 -2.88
C ILE A 357 -2.10 -13.16 -3.11
N TRP A 358 -2.92 -12.63 -4.02
CA TRP A 358 -3.03 -11.19 -4.27
C TRP A 358 -3.32 -10.41 -2.98
N GLN A 359 -4.32 -10.86 -2.23
CA GLN A 359 -4.74 -10.25 -0.97
C GLN A 359 -3.67 -10.23 0.13
N GLY A 360 -2.64 -11.09 0.04
CA GLY A 360 -1.50 -11.08 0.96
C GLY A 360 -0.44 -10.02 0.65
N ALA A 361 -0.51 -9.42 -0.54
CA ALA A 361 0.33 -8.29 -0.95
C ALA A 361 -0.34 -6.92 -0.73
N GLU A 362 -1.59 -6.91 -0.28
CA GLU A 362 -2.36 -5.70 -0.03
C GLU A 362 -2.32 -5.25 1.43
N TRP A 363 -2.33 -3.93 1.62
CA TRP A 363 -2.54 -3.27 2.91
C TRP A 363 -3.37 -2.00 2.70
N ARG A 364 -4.48 -1.84 3.45
CA ARG A 364 -5.47 -0.77 3.26
C ARG A 364 -5.91 -0.60 1.78
N ASP A 365 -6.28 -1.70 1.12
CA ASP A 365 -6.74 -1.74 -0.29
C ASP A 365 -5.74 -1.17 -1.31
N ARG A 366 -4.44 -1.18 -0.98
CA ARG A 366 -3.32 -0.82 -1.88
C ARG A 366 -2.31 -1.95 -1.96
N LEU A 367 -1.67 -2.11 -3.11
CA LEU A 367 -0.64 -3.12 -3.37
C LEU A 367 0.75 -2.57 -3.02
N TRP A 368 1.49 -3.25 -2.14
CA TRP A 368 2.80 -2.78 -1.65
C TRP A 368 3.97 -3.68 -2.07
N MET A 369 3.67 -4.79 -2.73
CA MET A 369 4.66 -5.69 -3.33
C MET A 369 4.02 -6.45 -4.49
N VAL A 370 4.82 -6.91 -5.45
CA VAL A 370 4.35 -7.89 -6.44
C VAL A 370 4.44 -9.28 -5.81
N PRO A 371 3.32 -10.02 -5.66
CA PRO A 371 3.37 -11.38 -5.14
C PRO A 371 4.02 -12.31 -6.17
N LEU A 372 4.94 -13.15 -5.72
CA LEU A 372 5.70 -14.07 -6.57
C LEU A 372 5.31 -15.53 -6.33
N ALA A 373 5.15 -15.90 -5.05
CA ALA A 373 4.70 -17.23 -4.67
C ALA A 373 4.10 -17.22 -3.26
N ALA A 374 3.45 -18.31 -2.88
CA ALA A 374 2.95 -18.49 -1.53
C ALA A 374 3.36 -19.85 -0.94
N GLN A 375 3.69 -19.84 0.33
CA GLN A 375 3.91 -21.05 1.12
C GLN A 375 2.64 -21.36 1.92
N MET A 376 2.11 -22.57 1.74
CA MET A 376 0.95 -23.05 2.48
C MET A 376 1.38 -24.21 3.38
N PRO A 377 1.67 -23.95 4.67
CA PRO A 377 1.94 -24.99 5.64
C PRO A 377 0.78 -26.00 5.71
N VAL A 378 1.13 -27.23 6.07
CA VAL A 378 0.19 -28.34 6.27
C VAL A 378 0.56 -29.08 7.54
N MET A 379 -0.35 -29.92 8.02
CA MET A 379 -0.08 -30.77 9.17
C MET A 379 0.35 -32.15 8.72
N TYR A 380 1.44 -32.60 9.31
CA TYR A 380 2.03 -33.91 9.12
C TYR A 380 1.78 -34.77 10.36
N TYR A 381 1.70 -36.08 10.15
CA TYR A 381 1.54 -37.01 11.26
C TYR A 381 2.26 -38.35 11.02
N ASP A 382 2.67 -38.97 12.12
CA ASP A 382 3.29 -40.28 12.13
C ASP A 382 2.22 -41.39 12.03
N LYS A 383 2.15 -42.05 10.87
CA LYS A 383 1.21 -43.15 10.65
C LYS A 383 1.42 -44.33 11.59
N ALA A 384 2.67 -44.65 11.93
CA ALA A 384 2.99 -45.75 12.82
C ALA A 384 2.56 -45.44 14.27
N ALA A 385 2.68 -44.18 14.69
CA ALA A 385 2.20 -43.76 16.01
C ALA A 385 0.67 -43.91 16.15
N TYR A 386 -0.10 -43.57 15.11
CA TYR A 386 -1.54 -43.80 15.07
C TYR A 386 -1.89 -45.30 15.06
N GLU A 387 -1.19 -46.09 14.26
CA GLU A 387 -1.40 -47.55 14.20
C GLU A 387 -1.09 -48.22 15.55
N GLN A 388 0.00 -47.83 16.20
CA GLN A 388 0.39 -48.33 17.52
C GLN A 388 -0.60 -47.96 18.62
N ALA A 389 -1.19 -46.76 18.54
CA ALA A 389 -2.28 -46.34 19.41
C ALA A 389 -3.62 -47.01 19.11
N GLY A 390 -3.73 -47.79 18.01
CA GLY A 390 -4.98 -48.40 17.57
C GLY A 390 -6.02 -47.39 17.09
N MET A 391 -5.58 -46.21 16.63
CA MET A 391 -6.43 -45.09 16.27
C MET A 391 -6.66 -44.98 14.76
N ALA A 392 -7.80 -44.41 14.37
CA ALA A 392 -8.02 -44.01 13.00
C ALA A 392 -7.11 -42.81 12.66
N GLN A 393 -6.55 -42.79 11.46
CA GLN A 393 -5.73 -41.66 11.01
C GLN A 393 -6.60 -40.42 10.76
N PRO A 394 -6.03 -39.21 10.87
CA PRO A 394 -6.73 -37.96 10.59
C PRO A 394 -7.33 -37.95 9.18
N SER A 395 -8.52 -37.38 9.07
CA SER A 395 -9.21 -37.21 7.79
C SER A 395 -9.12 -35.77 7.30
N LEU A 396 -9.54 -35.49 6.06
CA LEU A 396 -9.65 -34.12 5.56
C LEU A 396 -10.70 -33.26 6.29
N ARG A 397 -11.50 -33.85 7.18
CA ARG A 397 -12.52 -33.18 8.00
C ARG A 397 -12.16 -33.19 9.49
N TRP A 398 -10.89 -33.41 9.80
CA TRP A 398 -10.39 -33.45 11.16
C TRP A 398 -10.75 -32.16 11.92
N THR A 399 -11.14 -32.29 13.18
CA THR A 399 -11.54 -31.15 14.02
C THR A 399 -10.48 -30.83 15.06
N TRP A 400 -10.46 -29.59 15.55
CA TRP A 400 -9.55 -29.21 16.63
C TRP A 400 -9.74 -30.07 17.90
N ALA A 401 -10.99 -30.41 18.24
CA ALA A 401 -11.29 -31.29 19.37
C ALA A 401 -10.82 -32.74 19.14
N GLU A 402 -10.94 -33.26 17.92
CA GLU A 402 -10.37 -34.58 17.56
C GLU A 402 -8.84 -34.56 17.66
N MET A 403 -8.20 -33.50 17.15
CA MET A 403 -6.75 -33.34 17.26
C MET A 403 -6.28 -33.34 18.72
N GLU A 404 -6.93 -32.58 19.60
CA GLU A 404 -6.59 -32.54 21.03
C GLU A 404 -6.71 -33.92 21.68
N GLN A 405 -7.72 -34.71 21.30
CA GLN A 405 -7.88 -36.08 21.76
C GLN A 405 -6.76 -36.99 21.22
N ASP A 406 -6.37 -36.82 19.96
CA ASP A 406 -5.32 -37.61 19.30
C ASP A 406 -3.96 -37.38 19.98
N VAL A 407 -3.59 -36.12 20.21
CA VAL A 407 -2.33 -35.70 20.83
C VAL A 407 -2.08 -36.42 22.16
N ALA A 408 -3.06 -36.42 23.06
CA ALA A 408 -2.93 -37.06 24.37
C ALA A 408 -2.91 -38.60 24.28
N THR A 409 -3.75 -39.16 23.41
CA THR A 409 -3.91 -40.62 23.31
C THR A 409 -2.69 -41.29 22.69
N ILE A 410 -2.10 -40.68 21.66
CA ILE A 410 -0.95 -41.25 20.94
C ILE A 410 0.26 -41.40 21.86
N VAL A 411 0.56 -40.37 22.65
CA VAL A 411 1.71 -40.38 23.56
C VAL A 411 1.49 -41.39 24.69
N ALA A 412 0.28 -41.46 25.24
CA ALA A 412 -0.06 -42.42 26.30
C ALA A 412 0.02 -43.89 25.83
N ALA A 413 -0.16 -44.15 24.52
CA ALA A 413 -0.05 -45.47 23.94
C ALA A 413 1.39 -45.89 23.59
N GLN A 414 2.37 -44.98 23.72
CA GLN A 414 3.76 -45.29 23.42
C GLN A 414 4.39 -46.22 24.47
N PRO A 415 5.30 -47.12 24.06
CA PRO A 415 6.02 -47.97 24.99
C PRO A 415 7.00 -47.14 25.84
N GLU A 416 7.30 -47.63 27.04
CA GLU A 416 8.34 -47.03 27.88
C GLU A 416 9.67 -46.95 27.12
N GLY A 417 10.31 -45.77 27.15
CA GLY A 417 11.54 -45.49 26.42
C GLY A 417 11.36 -45.05 24.97
N SER A 418 10.11 -44.80 24.51
CA SER A 418 9.86 -44.16 23.22
C SER A 418 10.49 -42.77 23.14
N ASP A 419 11.02 -42.42 21.96
CA ASP A 419 11.53 -41.08 21.66
C ASP A 419 10.39 -40.06 21.46
N LEU A 420 9.16 -40.52 21.20
CA LEU A 420 7.98 -39.70 21.01
C LEU A 420 7.51 -39.15 22.36
N GLN A 421 7.79 -37.86 22.59
CA GLN A 421 7.55 -37.17 23.85
C GLN A 421 6.32 -36.26 23.81
N TRP A 422 5.97 -35.78 22.61
CA TRP A 422 4.92 -34.78 22.40
C TRP A 422 3.89 -35.32 21.39
N GLY A 423 2.62 -35.00 21.59
CA GLY A 423 1.59 -35.33 20.61
C GLY A 423 1.57 -34.31 19.47
N PHE A 424 1.92 -33.05 19.74
CA PHE A 424 1.88 -31.96 18.77
C PHE A 424 3.12 -31.05 18.81
N LEU A 425 3.45 -30.46 17.67
CA LEU A 425 4.51 -29.47 17.51
C LEU A 425 4.18 -28.45 16.42
N ASP A 426 4.29 -27.17 16.74
CA ASP A 426 4.31 -26.06 15.78
C ASP A 426 5.45 -25.11 16.15
N THR A 427 6.48 -25.02 15.30
CA THR A 427 7.65 -24.16 15.53
C THR A 427 7.41 -22.71 15.08
N GLY A 428 6.33 -22.47 14.34
CA GLY A 428 5.83 -21.17 13.93
C GLY A 428 4.58 -20.76 14.72
N LEU A 429 3.72 -19.98 14.07
CA LEU A 429 2.41 -19.57 14.62
C LEU A 429 1.27 -20.08 13.73
N ASP A 430 1.54 -21.06 12.89
CA ASP A 430 0.61 -21.47 11.82
C ASP A 430 -0.65 -22.10 12.37
N ALA A 431 -0.53 -22.99 13.36
CA ALA A 431 -1.67 -23.56 14.06
C ALA A 431 -2.43 -22.49 14.85
N LEU A 432 -1.72 -21.51 15.42
CA LEU A 432 -2.33 -20.39 16.13
C LEU A 432 -3.17 -19.52 15.19
N PHE A 433 -2.63 -19.15 14.02
CA PHE A 433 -3.36 -18.43 12.97
C PHE A 433 -4.55 -19.24 12.47
N SER A 434 -4.32 -20.52 12.16
CA SER A 434 -5.37 -21.43 11.71
C SER A 434 -6.53 -21.52 12.70
N TYR A 435 -6.23 -21.69 14.00
CA TYR A 435 -7.20 -21.72 15.08
C TYR A 435 -7.96 -20.38 15.17
N ALA A 436 -7.26 -19.24 15.14
CA ALA A 436 -7.86 -17.91 15.18
C ALA A 436 -8.81 -17.66 14.00
N TYR A 437 -8.42 -18.08 12.80
CA TYR A 437 -9.25 -17.95 11.60
C TYR A 437 -10.49 -18.83 11.65
N ASN A 438 -10.37 -20.03 12.20
CA ASN A 438 -11.49 -20.97 12.29
C ASN A 438 -12.31 -20.85 13.59
N TRP A 439 -11.96 -19.91 14.49
CA TRP A 439 -12.63 -19.76 15.77
C TRP A 439 -14.14 -19.56 15.62
N GLU A 440 -14.93 -20.33 16.40
CA GLU A 440 -16.38 -20.45 16.34
C GLU A 440 -16.97 -20.72 14.93
N ASN A 441 -16.17 -21.30 14.03
CA ASN A 441 -16.53 -21.50 12.62
C ASN A 441 -16.96 -20.19 11.95
N SER A 442 -16.32 -19.08 12.34
CA SER A 442 -16.62 -17.73 11.88
C SER A 442 -16.59 -17.59 10.34
N CYS A 443 -15.87 -18.50 9.67
CA CYS A 443 -15.74 -18.55 8.22
C CYS A 443 -16.77 -19.45 7.51
N SER A 444 -17.63 -20.18 8.23
CA SER A 444 -18.54 -21.20 7.67
C SER A 444 -19.60 -20.69 6.69
N LYS A 445 -19.77 -19.37 6.54
CA LYS A 445 -20.80 -18.73 5.69
C LYS A 445 -20.24 -17.80 4.60
N ARG A 446 -18.92 -17.70 4.45
CA ARG A 446 -18.24 -16.78 3.50
C ARG A 446 -17.03 -17.49 2.87
N ALA A 447 -16.53 -16.96 1.76
CA ALA A 447 -15.23 -17.39 1.24
C ALA A 447 -14.16 -17.12 2.30
N ALA A 448 -13.36 -18.12 2.65
CA ALA A 448 -12.39 -18.04 3.76
C ALA A 448 -11.44 -16.85 3.65
N VAL A 449 -11.11 -16.44 2.41
CA VAL A 449 -10.23 -15.30 2.11
C VAL A 449 -10.79 -13.95 2.59
N LEU A 450 -12.12 -13.80 2.69
CA LEU A 450 -12.79 -12.54 3.06
C LEU A 450 -13.26 -12.50 4.51
N CYS A 451 -12.93 -13.53 5.30
CA CYS A 451 -13.48 -13.65 6.64
C CYS A 451 -12.69 -12.84 7.67
N GLN A 452 -13.36 -11.88 8.32
CA GLN A 452 -12.83 -11.17 9.50
C GLN A 452 -11.41 -10.65 9.31
N ARG A 453 -11.23 -9.77 8.32
CA ARG A 453 -10.00 -9.02 8.09
C ARG A 453 -10.15 -7.59 8.67
N PRO A 454 -9.23 -7.12 9.52
CA PRO A 454 -8.18 -7.90 10.20
C PRO A 454 -8.75 -8.81 11.32
N LEU A 455 -7.92 -9.74 11.83
CA LEU A 455 -8.25 -10.64 12.96
C LEU A 455 -8.82 -9.88 14.15
N GLN A 456 -9.97 -10.30 14.67
CA GLN A 456 -10.60 -9.60 15.79
C GLN A 456 -9.98 -10.00 17.15
N PRO A 457 -9.97 -9.12 18.17
CA PRO A 457 -9.35 -9.42 19.47
C PRO A 457 -9.87 -10.70 20.14
N GLN A 458 -11.16 -11.03 19.99
CA GLN A 458 -11.73 -12.25 20.55
C GLN A 458 -11.17 -13.53 19.92
N ASN A 459 -10.90 -13.51 18.60
CA ASN A 459 -10.28 -14.63 17.90
C ASN A 459 -8.84 -14.83 18.36
N VAL A 460 -8.09 -13.73 18.50
CA VAL A 460 -6.72 -13.74 19.00
C VAL A 460 -6.67 -14.26 20.43
N ALA A 461 -7.56 -13.77 21.31
CA ALA A 461 -7.63 -14.23 22.70
C ALA A 461 -7.93 -15.73 22.78
N ALA A 462 -8.85 -16.24 21.95
CA ALA A 462 -9.17 -17.66 21.94
C ALA A 462 -8.01 -18.54 21.44
N ALA A 463 -7.26 -18.08 20.44
CA ALA A 463 -6.08 -18.80 19.95
C ALA A 463 -4.95 -18.80 20.99
N LEU A 464 -4.69 -17.66 21.64
CA LEU A 464 -3.71 -17.56 22.73
C LEU A 464 -4.10 -18.44 23.92
N ASP A 465 -5.38 -18.49 24.27
CA ASP A 465 -5.90 -19.37 25.32
C ASP A 465 -5.66 -20.84 24.97
N TRP A 466 -6.06 -21.26 23.76
CA TRP A 466 -5.81 -22.61 23.25
C TRP A 466 -4.32 -22.97 23.31
N TYR A 467 -3.45 -22.12 22.77
CA TYR A 467 -2.01 -22.38 22.77
C TYR A 467 -1.43 -22.51 24.17
N SER A 468 -1.89 -21.68 25.13
CA SER A 468 -1.40 -21.75 26.51
C SER A 468 -1.83 -23.03 27.25
N GLN A 469 -2.91 -23.68 26.80
CA GLN A 469 -3.33 -24.99 27.30
C GLN A 469 -2.51 -26.15 26.72
N GLN A 470 -1.87 -25.96 25.56
CA GLN A 470 -1.02 -26.98 24.92
C GLN A 470 0.45 -26.82 25.32
N ALA A 471 0.96 -25.59 25.31
CA ALA A 471 2.37 -25.27 25.46
C ALA A 471 2.89 -25.60 26.87
N GLY A 472 4.03 -26.29 26.93
CA GLY A 472 4.67 -26.68 28.18
C GLY A 472 3.97 -27.80 28.95
N GLN A 473 2.85 -28.33 28.45
CA GLN A 473 2.14 -29.43 29.09
C GLN A 473 2.73 -30.77 28.67
N PRO A 474 3.12 -31.66 29.62
CA PRO A 474 3.65 -32.98 29.32
C PRO A 474 2.78 -33.75 28.32
N ALA A 475 3.41 -34.42 27.36
CA ALA A 475 2.74 -35.15 26.28
C ALA A 475 1.93 -34.30 25.28
N GLN A 476 1.74 -33.00 25.48
CA GLN A 476 1.03 -32.16 24.52
C GLN A 476 2.00 -31.49 23.54
N MET A 477 2.60 -30.37 23.95
CA MET A 477 3.51 -29.58 23.13
C MET A 477 4.63 -28.98 23.99
N PRO A 478 5.88 -28.91 23.51
CA PRO A 478 6.95 -28.23 24.23
C PRO A 478 6.66 -26.72 24.38
N ASP A 479 7.20 -26.09 25.43
CA ASP A 479 7.14 -24.64 25.57
C ASP A 479 8.21 -23.98 24.68
N LEU A 480 7.80 -23.63 23.46
CA LEU A 480 8.68 -22.98 22.49
C LEU A 480 8.82 -21.47 22.72
N ALA A 481 8.00 -20.89 23.60
CA ALA A 481 8.03 -19.45 23.88
C ALA A 481 9.13 -19.09 24.88
N ALA A 482 9.40 -19.98 25.85
CA ALA A 482 10.47 -19.81 26.83
C ALA A 482 11.87 -19.88 26.21
N ASP A 483 12.06 -20.77 25.23
CA ASP A 483 13.38 -21.09 24.68
C ASP A 483 13.60 -20.49 23.28
N ARG A 484 12.74 -19.57 22.81
CA ARG A 484 12.69 -19.15 21.39
C ARG A 484 14.00 -18.59 20.84
N GLU A 485 14.65 -17.66 21.55
CA GLU A 485 15.92 -17.08 21.10
C GLU A 485 17.05 -18.11 21.06
N GLU A 486 17.02 -19.07 22.00
CA GLU A 486 17.96 -20.19 22.07
C GLU A 486 17.68 -21.25 20.99
N LEU A 487 16.41 -21.48 20.64
CA LEU A 487 15.97 -22.47 19.66
C LEU A 487 16.13 -22.00 18.20
N LEU A 488 15.79 -20.75 17.89
CA LEU A 488 15.67 -20.31 16.49
C LEU A 488 16.76 -19.33 16.04
N GLY A 489 17.51 -18.74 16.98
CA GLY A 489 18.45 -17.65 16.69
C GLY A 489 17.76 -16.40 16.10
N PRO A 490 18.51 -15.29 15.90
CA PRO A 490 17.96 -14.09 15.28
C PRO A 490 17.71 -14.31 13.77
N GLY A 491 16.46 -14.14 13.33
CA GLY A 491 16.06 -14.23 11.92
C GLY A 491 15.58 -15.62 11.50
N SER A 492 14.39 -16.00 11.96
CA SER A 492 13.77 -17.31 11.70
C SER A 492 13.37 -17.45 10.23
N PHE A 493 14.32 -17.91 9.42
CA PHE A 493 14.25 -18.63 8.13
C PHE A 493 15.68 -19.02 7.67
N ALA A 494 16.73 -18.44 8.27
CA ALA A 494 18.11 -18.84 8.00
C ALA A 494 18.55 -19.96 8.95
N LEU A 495 18.66 -21.18 8.41
CA LEU A 495 19.38 -22.30 9.03
C LEU A 495 20.85 -21.89 9.21
N SER A 496 21.23 -21.39 10.39
CA SER A 496 22.63 -21.09 10.66
C SER A 496 23.43 -22.38 10.86
N SER A 497 24.57 -22.47 10.19
CA SER A 497 25.35 -23.70 10.00
C SER A 497 26.29 -24.08 11.16
N ASN A 498 26.15 -23.47 12.34
CA ASN A 498 27.11 -23.58 13.45
C ASN A 498 26.51 -24.13 14.77
N TRP A 499 25.72 -25.21 14.72
CA TRP A 499 25.02 -25.71 15.93
C TRP A 499 25.56 -27.06 16.37
N ASN A 500 26.16 -27.10 17.56
CA ASN A 500 26.54 -28.32 18.25
C ASN A 500 25.32 -28.88 19.02
N ALA A 501 25.18 -30.22 18.97
CA ALA A 501 23.99 -30.97 19.35
C ALA A 501 23.53 -30.83 20.82
N SER A 502 22.33 -30.29 21.03
CA SER A 502 21.49 -30.45 22.23
C SER A 502 20.12 -31.05 21.84
N ASP A 503 19.40 -31.67 22.79
CA ASP A 503 18.08 -32.30 22.58
C ASP A 503 17.01 -31.35 22.01
N GLN A 504 17.18 -30.04 22.23
CA GLN A 504 16.39 -28.95 21.67
C GLN A 504 16.43 -28.89 20.14
N LEU A 505 17.56 -29.27 19.52
CA LEU A 505 17.65 -29.37 18.06
C LEU A 505 16.73 -30.48 17.55
N PHE A 506 16.67 -31.65 18.18
CA PHE A 506 15.82 -32.75 17.70
C PHE A 506 14.33 -32.42 17.67
N VAL A 507 13.86 -31.51 18.53
CA VAL A 507 12.50 -30.97 18.49
C VAL A 507 12.30 -30.13 17.23
N LEU A 508 13.24 -29.24 16.88
CA LEU A 508 13.19 -28.42 15.67
C LEU A 508 13.37 -29.26 14.39
N TRP A 509 14.16 -30.33 14.47
CA TRP A 509 14.42 -31.29 13.40
C TRP A 509 13.51 -32.51 13.48
N ASN A 510 12.30 -32.39 14.05
CA ASN A 510 11.31 -33.48 14.09
C ASN A 510 11.10 -34.10 12.68
N PHE A 511 11.33 -33.30 11.63
CA PHE A 511 11.27 -33.71 10.23
C PHE A 511 12.50 -34.47 9.67
N GLN A 512 13.68 -34.39 10.28
CA GLN A 512 14.92 -34.95 9.68
C GLN A 512 15.39 -36.27 10.26
N THR A 513 14.76 -36.75 11.33
CA THR A 513 15.21 -37.97 11.99
C THR A 513 14.13 -39.04 11.98
N ALA A 514 14.54 -40.30 11.88
CA ALA A 514 13.64 -41.43 12.14
C ALA A 514 13.19 -41.49 13.62
N ARG A 515 13.85 -40.73 14.51
CA ARG A 515 13.55 -40.63 15.95
C ARG A 515 12.76 -39.36 16.25
N ARG A 516 11.50 -39.35 15.84
CA ARG A 516 10.58 -38.23 16.05
C ARG A 516 10.33 -37.98 17.53
N LYS A 517 10.24 -36.70 17.89
CA LYS A 517 9.84 -36.24 19.22
C LYS A 517 8.35 -35.89 19.28
N ALA A 518 7.71 -35.57 18.16
CA ALA A 518 6.28 -35.27 18.09
C ALA A 518 5.52 -36.15 17.07
N ALA A 519 4.30 -36.57 17.44
CA ALA A 519 3.44 -37.41 16.60
C ALA A 519 2.78 -36.65 15.44
N ILE A 520 2.38 -35.40 15.69
CA ILE A 520 1.73 -34.49 14.76
C ILE A 520 2.55 -33.20 14.74
N TRP A 521 2.78 -32.62 13.58
CA TRP A 521 3.49 -31.34 13.51
C TRP A 521 3.10 -30.50 12.30
N VAL A 522 3.28 -29.19 12.41
CA VAL A 522 3.17 -28.27 11.28
C VAL A 522 4.50 -28.21 10.54
N ASP A 523 4.46 -28.27 9.21
CA ASP A 523 5.65 -28.06 8.38
C ASP A 523 5.27 -27.60 6.97
N VAL A 524 6.27 -27.28 6.17
CA VAL A 524 6.13 -26.75 4.82
C VAL A 524 6.13 -27.87 3.77
N PRO A 525 5.49 -27.69 2.60
CA PRO A 525 5.35 -28.74 1.59
C PRO A 525 6.66 -29.32 1.05
N VAL A 526 7.73 -28.51 0.99
CA VAL A 526 9.04 -28.96 0.49
C VAL A 526 9.64 -30.09 1.35
N ASN A 527 9.28 -30.16 2.63
CA ASN A 527 9.79 -31.17 3.55
C ASN A 527 9.14 -32.55 3.37
N TYR A 528 8.01 -32.66 2.66
CA TYR A 528 7.35 -33.94 2.39
C TYR A 528 8.30 -34.96 1.70
N GLU A 529 9.07 -34.52 0.70
CA GLU A 529 9.94 -35.42 -0.08
C GLU A 529 11.15 -35.87 0.73
N TYR A 530 11.76 -34.97 1.51
CA TYR A 530 12.84 -35.33 2.43
C TYR A 530 12.38 -36.38 3.44
N GLN A 531 11.14 -36.27 3.93
CA GLN A 531 10.59 -37.16 4.95
C GLN A 531 10.09 -38.50 4.41
N PHE A 532 9.47 -38.52 3.22
CA PHE A 532 8.89 -39.75 2.65
C PHE A 532 9.95 -40.85 2.45
N LEU A 533 11.21 -40.46 2.23
CA LEU A 533 12.33 -41.39 2.10
C LEU A 533 12.76 -42.01 3.43
N LEU A 534 12.42 -41.40 4.58
CA LEU A 534 12.81 -41.85 5.90
C LEU A 534 11.77 -42.78 6.52
N VAL A 535 10.49 -42.42 6.48
CA VAL A 535 9.39 -43.15 7.15
C VAL A 535 8.01 -42.88 6.51
N PRO A 536 7.04 -43.82 6.60
CA PRO A 536 5.68 -43.59 6.13
C PRO A 536 5.01 -42.40 6.83
N LEU A 537 4.60 -41.42 6.03
CA LEU A 537 4.10 -40.13 6.51
C LEU A 537 2.65 -39.91 6.12
N GLY A 538 1.88 -39.35 7.04
CA GLY A 538 0.57 -38.78 6.80
C GLY A 538 0.61 -37.27 6.63
N VAL A 539 -0.31 -36.74 5.83
CA VAL A 539 -0.44 -35.29 5.62
C VAL A 539 -1.92 -34.94 5.51
N VAL A 540 -2.32 -33.88 6.20
CA VAL A 540 -3.69 -33.35 6.25
C VAL A 540 -3.68 -31.82 6.28
N PRO A 541 -4.78 -31.17 5.86
CA PRO A 541 -4.99 -29.75 6.14
C PRO A 541 -5.09 -29.51 7.65
N PHE A 542 -5.08 -28.23 8.04
CA PHE A 542 -5.38 -27.84 9.41
C PHE A 542 -6.82 -28.24 9.82
N PRO A 543 -7.09 -28.47 11.11
CA PRO A 543 -8.40 -28.87 11.57
C PRO A 543 -9.47 -27.79 11.38
N GLY A 544 -10.70 -28.26 11.20
CA GLY A 544 -11.90 -27.46 11.00
C GLY A 544 -13.00 -27.77 12.02
N SER A 545 -14.26 -27.73 11.56
CA SER A 545 -15.48 -27.96 12.35
C SER A 545 -16.11 -29.35 12.17
N GLY A 546 -15.44 -30.25 11.44
CA GLY A 546 -15.99 -31.53 11.01
C GLY A 546 -16.57 -31.48 9.59
N ARG A 547 -16.48 -30.30 8.95
CA ARG A 547 -16.73 -30.08 7.54
C ARG A 547 -15.39 -29.92 6.81
N PHE A 548 -15.42 -29.78 5.49
CA PHE A 548 -14.24 -29.37 4.72
C PHE A 548 -14.06 -27.85 4.87
N ASP A 549 -13.69 -27.40 6.08
CA ASP A 549 -13.60 -25.98 6.44
C ASP A 549 -12.40 -25.62 7.32
N GLY A 550 -11.40 -26.50 7.41
CA GLY A 550 -10.11 -26.16 8.00
C GLY A 550 -9.40 -25.07 7.20
N ILE A 551 -8.90 -24.05 7.88
CA ILE A 551 -8.30 -22.86 7.25
C ILE A 551 -6.78 -22.93 7.37
N SER A 552 -6.11 -23.10 6.24
CA SER A 552 -4.64 -23.03 6.18
C SER A 552 -4.18 -21.57 6.11
N PRO A 553 -3.26 -21.12 6.98
CA PRO A 553 -2.55 -19.86 6.75
C PRO A 553 -1.73 -19.96 5.46
N LEU A 554 -1.65 -18.85 4.73
CA LEU A 554 -0.94 -18.72 3.48
C LEU A 554 0.08 -17.58 3.60
N TRP A 555 1.36 -17.92 3.58
CA TRP A 555 2.44 -16.94 3.65
C TRP A 555 2.83 -16.52 2.24
N VAL A 556 2.41 -15.31 1.87
CA VAL A 556 2.70 -14.73 0.55
C VAL A 556 4.09 -14.11 0.57
N GLN A 557 4.92 -14.51 -0.39
CA GLN A 557 6.22 -13.92 -0.64
C GLN A 557 6.17 -13.11 -1.94
N GLY A 558 6.84 -11.98 -1.92
CA GLY A 558 6.85 -11.05 -3.03
C GLY A 558 8.11 -10.21 -3.04
N ALA A 559 8.08 -9.17 -3.85
CA ALA A 559 9.14 -8.18 -3.94
C ALA A 559 8.57 -6.77 -3.96
N PHE A 560 9.25 -5.83 -3.31
CA PHE A 560 8.83 -4.43 -3.25
C PHE A 560 9.81 -3.53 -4.01
N ILE A 561 9.35 -2.31 -4.31
CA ILE A 561 10.18 -1.21 -4.82
C ILE A 561 10.39 -0.20 -3.68
N SER A 562 11.63 0.21 -3.47
CA SER A 562 12.00 1.19 -2.44
C SER A 562 11.62 2.60 -2.84
N GLN A 563 11.04 3.40 -1.94
CA GLN A 563 10.57 4.77 -2.23
C GLN A 563 11.69 5.69 -2.76
N GLN A 564 12.94 5.43 -2.38
CA GLN A 564 14.12 6.18 -2.83
C GLN A 564 14.68 5.76 -4.19
N SER A 565 14.14 4.72 -4.83
CA SER A 565 14.65 4.28 -6.13
C SER A 565 14.48 5.41 -7.15
N GLU A 566 15.56 5.74 -7.84
CA GLU A 566 15.56 6.66 -8.99
C GLU A 566 15.09 5.97 -10.28
N ARG A 567 14.85 4.65 -10.23
CA ARG A 567 14.51 3.81 -11.39
C ARG A 567 13.23 2.97 -11.17
N PRO A 568 12.12 3.57 -10.69
CA PRO A 568 10.92 2.81 -10.34
C PRO A 568 10.26 2.13 -11.55
N TYR A 569 10.37 2.70 -12.76
CA TYR A 569 9.92 2.06 -13.99
C TYR A 569 10.64 0.73 -14.27
N ALA A 570 11.97 0.75 -14.24
CA ALA A 570 12.79 -0.44 -14.50
C ALA A 570 12.57 -1.51 -13.43
N MET A 571 12.44 -1.10 -12.17
CA MET A 571 12.05 -1.97 -11.06
C MET A 571 10.67 -2.59 -11.29
N TRP A 572 9.66 -1.82 -11.71
CA TRP A 572 8.33 -2.34 -12.02
C TRP A 572 8.37 -3.39 -13.14
N GLN A 573 9.10 -3.11 -14.25
CA GLN A 573 9.26 -4.10 -15.33
C GLN A 573 9.93 -5.39 -14.83
N TRP A 574 10.95 -5.26 -13.97
CA TRP A 574 11.61 -6.41 -13.35
C TRP A 574 10.66 -7.22 -12.45
N LEU A 575 9.90 -6.56 -11.56
CA LEU A 575 8.95 -7.26 -10.68
C LEU A 575 7.80 -7.91 -11.46
N LYS A 576 7.30 -7.24 -12.50
CA LYS A 576 6.32 -7.82 -13.44
C LYS A 576 6.87 -9.11 -14.05
N PHE A 577 8.09 -9.08 -14.58
CA PHE A 577 8.76 -10.26 -15.14
C PHE A 577 8.95 -11.38 -14.10
N LEU A 578 9.39 -11.05 -12.89
CA LEU A 578 9.56 -12.01 -11.81
C LEU A 578 8.27 -12.76 -11.46
N SER A 579 7.11 -12.10 -11.57
CA SER A 579 5.80 -12.73 -11.30
C SER A 579 5.46 -13.87 -12.27
N TYR A 580 6.11 -13.93 -13.44
CA TYR A 580 5.98 -15.02 -14.41
C TYR A 580 7.01 -16.14 -14.22
N GLN A 581 7.93 -16.00 -13.25
CA GLN A 581 8.93 -17.02 -12.98
C GLN A 581 8.38 -18.11 -12.08
N ALA A 582 8.69 -19.36 -12.43
CA ALA A 582 8.34 -20.49 -11.60
C ALA A 582 9.24 -20.55 -10.34
N PRO A 583 8.66 -20.73 -9.14
CA PRO A 583 9.43 -20.94 -7.93
C PRO A 583 10.22 -22.24 -7.98
N THR A 584 11.43 -22.19 -7.43
CA THR A 584 12.37 -23.34 -7.39
C THR A 584 12.04 -24.31 -6.25
N SER A 585 11.20 -23.91 -5.30
CA SER A 585 10.72 -24.73 -4.18
C SER A 585 9.23 -25.09 -4.37
N ARG A 586 8.70 -26.02 -3.55
CA ARG A 586 7.27 -26.44 -3.53
C ARG A 586 6.32 -25.33 -3.03
N MET A 587 6.61 -24.07 -3.36
CA MET A 587 5.72 -22.92 -3.16
C MET A 587 4.74 -22.83 -4.32
N ILE A 588 3.52 -22.38 -4.00
CA ILE A 588 2.45 -22.18 -4.96
C ILE A 588 2.80 -20.92 -5.77
N PRO A 589 2.96 -21.00 -7.11
CA PRO A 589 3.17 -19.80 -7.91
C PRO A 589 2.02 -18.81 -7.72
N ALA A 590 2.31 -17.51 -7.69
CA ALA A 590 1.27 -16.49 -7.47
C ALA A 590 0.23 -16.46 -8.61
N ARG A 591 0.67 -16.82 -9.82
CA ARG A 591 -0.15 -16.87 -11.03
C ARG A 591 -0.67 -18.28 -11.33
N PRO A 592 -1.98 -18.47 -11.57
CA PRO A 592 -2.53 -19.72 -12.05
C PRO A 592 -1.89 -20.20 -13.36
N SER A 593 -1.62 -19.30 -14.32
CA SER A 593 -0.96 -19.63 -15.59
C SER A 593 0.41 -20.27 -15.40
N VAL A 594 1.25 -19.71 -14.51
CA VAL A 594 2.57 -20.25 -14.17
C VAL A 594 2.44 -21.61 -13.48
N ALA A 595 1.46 -21.76 -12.57
CA ALA A 595 1.19 -23.03 -11.91
C ALA A 595 0.75 -24.13 -12.88
N GLU A 596 -0.01 -23.77 -13.93
CA GLU A 596 -0.40 -24.69 -15.00
C GLU A 596 0.79 -25.08 -15.88
N ASP A 597 1.58 -24.11 -16.35
CA ASP A 597 2.73 -24.32 -17.25
C ASP A 597 3.75 -25.29 -16.66
N VAL A 598 4.12 -25.10 -15.39
CA VAL A 598 5.05 -26.00 -14.69
C VAL A 598 4.38 -27.24 -14.11
N GLY A 599 3.06 -27.39 -14.28
CA GLY A 599 2.29 -28.49 -13.75
C GLY A 599 2.35 -28.62 -12.23
N PHE A 600 2.43 -27.50 -11.50
CA PHE A 600 2.63 -27.45 -10.05
C PHE A 600 1.69 -28.42 -9.31
N TRP A 601 0.38 -28.27 -9.50
CA TRP A 601 -0.63 -29.11 -8.85
C TRP A 601 -0.60 -30.58 -9.31
N LYS A 602 -0.16 -30.83 -10.53
CA LYS A 602 -0.13 -32.17 -11.15
C LYS A 602 1.02 -33.02 -10.61
N PHE A 603 2.17 -32.40 -10.33
CA PHE A 603 3.39 -33.09 -9.94
C PHE A 603 3.64 -33.13 -8.42
N LEU A 604 2.65 -32.75 -7.60
CA LEU A 604 2.70 -32.98 -6.16
C LEU A 604 2.54 -34.48 -5.85
N PRO A 605 3.30 -35.05 -4.88
CA PRO A 605 3.04 -36.38 -4.35
C PRO A 605 1.58 -36.56 -3.95
N LEU A 606 0.96 -37.69 -4.29
CA LEU A 606 -0.50 -37.85 -4.18
C LEU A 606 -1.09 -37.47 -2.80
N PRO A 607 -0.52 -37.90 -1.65
CA PRO A 607 -1.06 -37.50 -0.35
C PRO A 607 -0.96 -36.00 -0.11
N LEU A 608 0.19 -35.39 -0.42
CA LEU A 608 0.41 -33.95 -0.29
C LEU A 608 -0.52 -33.16 -1.21
N GLY A 609 -0.60 -33.55 -2.48
CA GLY A 609 -1.47 -32.92 -3.46
C GLY A 609 -2.95 -32.99 -3.08
N ASN A 610 -3.40 -34.08 -2.46
CA ASN A 610 -4.77 -34.18 -1.98
C ASN A 610 -5.05 -33.25 -0.79
N ALA A 611 -4.15 -33.18 0.20
CA ALA A 611 -4.28 -32.26 1.32
C ALA A 611 -4.24 -30.81 0.85
N MET A 612 -3.27 -30.43 0.02
CA MET A 612 -3.12 -29.06 -0.46
C MET A 612 -4.28 -28.62 -1.37
N ARG A 613 -4.72 -29.45 -2.33
CA ARG A 613 -5.86 -29.10 -3.20
C ARG A 613 -7.17 -28.97 -2.42
N ALA A 614 -7.34 -29.74 -1.35
CA ALA A 614 -8.50 -29.61 -0.47
C ALA A 614 -8.42 -28.34 0.39
N ALA A 615 -7.23 -27.96 0.86
CA ALA A 615 -7.02 -26.81 1.74
C ALA A 615 -7.04 -25.47 1.01
N PHE A 616 -6.43 -25.40 -0.18
CA PHE A 616 -6.14 -24.13 -0.86
C PHE A 616 -7.36 -23.24 -1.12
N PRO A 617 -8.55 -23.76 -1.51
CA PRO A 617 -9.77 -22.94 -1.62
C PRO A 617 -10.19 -22.26 -0.31
N PHE A 618 -9.77 -22.80 0.84
CA PHE A 618 -10.04 -22.29 2.19
C PHE A 618 -8.82 -21.61 2.81
N ALA A 619 -7.70 -21.51 2.08
CA ALA A 619 -6.51 -20.87 2.60
C ALA A 619 -6.73 -19.35 2.74
N ARG A 620 -6.11 -18.76 3.75
CA ARG A 620 -6.19 -17.32 4.02
C ARG A 620 -4.78 -16.72 4.10
N PRO A 621 -4.49 -15.62 3.39
CA PRO A 621 -3.21 -14.93 3.54
C PRO A 621 -3.00 -14.43 4.97
N VAL A 622 -1.79 -14.62 5.50
CA VAL A 622 -1.37 -13.97 6.76
C VAL A 622 -0.97 -12.54 6.44
N THR A 623 -1.91 -11.60 6.59
CA THR A 623 -1.75 -10.20 6.18
C THR A 623 -0.79 -9.44 7.10
N ILE A 624 -0.29 -8.30 6.63
CA ILE A 624 0.55 -7.41 7.45
C ILE A 624 -0.15 -7.03 8.77
N GLU A 625 -1.47 -6.74 8.75
CA GLU A 625 -2.20 -6.49 10.00
C GLU A 625 -2.27 -7.71 10.90
N ASP A 626 -2.57 -8.89 10.36
CA ASP A 626 -2.69 -10.12 11.15
C ASP A 626 -1.34 -10.47 11.82
N GLN A 627 -0.23 -10.25 11.11
CA GLN A 627 1.13 -10.39 11.65
C GLN A 627 1.42 -9.44 12.83
N THR A 628 0.76 -8.28 12.90
CA THR A 628 0.89 -7.36 14.05
C THR A 628 -0.10 -7.64 15.18
N ARG A 629 -1.14 -8.44 14.92
CA ARG A 629 -2.19 -8.77 15.90
C ARG A 629 -1.94 -10.07 16.65
N LEU A 630 -1.16 -10.97 16.07
CA LEU A 630 -0.83 -12.27 16.63
C LEU A 630 0.69 -12.49 16.56
N THR A 631 1.38 -12.29 17.68
CA THR A 631 2.85 -12.28 17.74
C THR A 631 3.40 -13.21 18.81
N TRP A 632 4.69 -13.55 18.67
CA TRP A 632 5.41 -14.28 19.72
C TRP A 632 5.52 -13.52 21.03
N GLU A 633 5.56 -12.18 21.01
CA GLU A 633 5.54 -11.39 22.25
C GLU A 633 4.27 -11.67 23.06
N GLN A 634 3.11 -11.73 22.40
CA GLN A 634 1.85 -12.06 23.05
C GLN A 634 1.85 -13.49 23.56
N VAL A 635 2.33 -14.45 22.77
CA VAL A 635 2.45 -15.85 23.19
C VAL A 635 3.30 -15.96 24.46
N THR A 636 4.51 -15.40 24.46
CA THR A 636 5.41 -15.39 25.63
C THR A 636 4.77 -14.69 26.84
N ALA A 637 4.05 -13.59 26.64
CA ALA A 637 3.37 -12.89 27.73
C ALA A 637 2.24 -13.72 28.36
N VAL A 638 1.51 -14.50 27.56
CA VAL A 638 0.43 -15.38 28.03
C VAL A 638 1.00 -16.64 28.70
N THR A 639 1.95 -17.34 28.08
CA THR A 639 2.50 -18.59 28.64
C THR A 639 3.32 -18.37 29.91
N SER A 640 3.96 -17.20 30.06
CA SER A 640 4.61 -16.79 31.31
C SER A 640 3.66 -16.31 32.42
N GLY A 641 2.36 -16.19 32.12
CA GLY A 641 1.34 -15.68 33.05
C GLY A 641 1.42 -14.17 33.29
N LYS A 642 2.17 -13.41 32.48
CA LYS A 642 2.31 -11.94 32.59
C LYS A 642 1.03 -11.22 32.18
N LEU A 643 0.31 -11.75 31.19
CA LEU A 643 -0.97 -11.23 30.70
C LEU A 643 -1.97 -12.37 30.54
N SER A 644 -3.26 -12.09 30.75
CA SER A 644 -4.31 -12.99 30.28
C SER A 644 -4.42 -12.96 28.74
N PRO A 645 -4.96 -14.02 28.10
CA PRO A 645 -5.19 -14.02 26.65
C PRO A 645 -6.00 -12.82 26.15
N ALA A 646 -7.00 -12.38 26.92
CA ALA A 646 -7.84 -11.23 26.58
C ALA A 646 -7.09 -9.88 26.68
N GLU A 647 -6.18 -9.73 27.65
CA GLU A 647 -5.33 -8.54 27.77
C GLU A 647 -4.29 -8.49 26.66
N ALA A 648 -3.63 -9.62 26.39
CA ALA A 648 -2.64 -9.74 25.31
C ALA A 648 -3.26 -9.45 23.94
N ALA A 649 -4.47 -9.93 23.67
CA ALA A 649 -5.18 -9.69 22.42
C ALA A 649 -5.62 -8.23 22.19
N ARG A 650 -5.78 -7.45 23.27
CA ARG A 650 -6.10 -6.01 23.18
C ARG A 650 -4.87 -5.14 23.02
N LYS A 651 -3.70 -5.64 23.41
CA LYS A 651 -2.43 -4.95 23.26
C LYS A 651 -2.02 -5.01 21.78
N GLN A 652 -2.36 -3.96 21.02
CA GLN A 652 -1.78 -3.75 19.70
C GLN A 652 -0.35 -3.25 19.86
N LEU A 653 0.54 -3.65 18.96
CA LEU A 653 1.86 -3.05 18.86
C LEU A 653 1.69 -1.63 18.30
N ASP A 654 2.11 -0.63 19.08
CA ASP A 654 2.14 0.75 18.62
C ASP A 654 2.97 0.83 17.35
N THR A 655 2.37 1.36 16.30
CA THR A 655 3.05 1.59 15.03
C THR A 655 3.60 3.00 15.08
N SER A 656 4.92 3.14 15.13
CA SER A 656 5.53 4.44 14.87
C SER A 656 5.29 4.79 13.41
N TRP A 657 4.84 6.01 13.14
CA TRP A 657 4.62 6.49 11.79
C TRP A 657 5.70 7.49 11.36
N PHE A 658 5.87 7.64 10.05
CA PHE A 658 6.67 8.69 9.40
C PHE A 658 8.18 8.67 9.70
N GLY A 659 8.70 7.59 10.27
CA GLY A 659 10.14 7.39 10.47
C GLY A 659 10.81 8.34 11.46
N PHE A 660 10.06 8.97 12.38
CA PHE A 660 10.65 9.85 13.40
C PHE A 660 11.45 9.03 14.42
N PRO A 661 12.78 9.25 14.54
CA PRO A 661 13.57 8.52 15.52
C PRO A 661 13.22 8.99 16.94
N GLY A 662 12.65 8.10 17.76
CA GLY A 662 12.57 8.29 19.21
C GLY A 662 11.27 8.86 19.76
N THR A 663 10.16 8.88 19.01
CA THR A 663 8.82 9.02 19.61
C THR A 663 8.40 7.66 20.16
N THR A 664 8.88 7.33 21.36
CA THR A 664 8.26 6.25 22.15
C THR A 664 6.81 6.60 22.45
N PRO A 665 5.88 5.62 22.46
CA PRO A 665 4.53 5.81 22.99
C PRO A 665 4.52 6.24 24.46
#